data_AF-A0A2S7WWB7-F1
#
_entry.id   AF-A0A2S7WWB7-F1
#
_cell.length_a   1.000
_cell.length_b   1.000
_cell.length_c   1.000
_cell.angle_alpha   90.00
_cell.angle_beta   90.00
_cell.angle_gamma   90.00
#
_symmetry.space_group_name_H-M   'P 1'
#
loop_
_entity.id
_entity.type
_entity.pdbx_description
1 polymer ?
#
loop_
_entity_poly.entity_id
_entity_poly.type
_entity_poly.pdbx_seq_one_letter_code
_entity_poly.pdbx_strand_id
1 'polypeptide(L)'
;MKTDTKSIIKDYFKNKSKYDELLTSKMDIKSDWKELLDNLLKIGPEKLASKQADIDWLLAENGVTYNVYNDPKGLNRPWNLNIVPFIIHQKEWDVVEKGIQQRSEILNLILKDLYGKRELLKNGIIPPEVIYAHRGFLRSCDQIAYKTSKQLLIHAVDLARGPDGRMWVVNDRTQAPSGMGYALENRFSISKSIPEIFDDINVKQPSSFFNDFNQLLLNVAPSNVENPMVVILTPGPLNETYFEHSYLSSFLGYPLVKGNDLVVRKGKVWLKSLKGLKQVDVILRRVDDVFMDPLELREDSYLGVAGLLEAVRLQNVAIVNPIGSGVLENPALIPFMENICKYFLNEELILPQIASWWCGQEKERKHVLSDLTSYVVKRIDRSNRENIYFCEFLDKEELKKLTDEILENPTNFVAQEKISFSTAPNFIKEHLEPRKILCRTFSIAKEDSYSVMPGGLVRVAADREELFVSNQRGGTSKDFWIISDDSQNYLQNYSWNKTISNQTLSINDVPSNTAENLFWSGRYLGRTLFTARYLRMVLNQMMHVQFHNDRKSESESLKILFQSITNITSTFPGFTGENEEEALRNPLKEITGVALDSRKIGSFAQSLQSFTISYYSLRNLWSKDMWRVFDAIQKQLKKVKEEEEYTMVSLSAFFDKMITRLIAFMALTEESILVRHGLLLYFLGLQIEQASMTIEKFRSLIIVNYDEDLEYQILESLLNSHESLNIYRHSYSSYLSIENVINLLLLDTEYSRSLMYQIQRIKKDIDRLPNTNSKTELTQCQENIETVLLKIQSVPIEEMLEIDKNSNMRKKLDTLLSDLSDLLHTTSLSISDTYFNHSQQQKQLMDRKIAN
;
A
#
# COMPACT_ATOMS: atom_id res chain seq x y z
N MET A 1 47.30 -15.27 -12.83
CA MET A 1 45.96 -15.03 -12.24
C MET A 1 45.10 -16.29 -12.35
N LYS A 2 45.41 -17.33 -11.55
CA LYS A 2 44.64 -18.59 -11.47
C LYS A 2 44.67 -19.04 -10.01
N THR A 3 44.00 -18.31 -9.11
CA THR A 3 43.88 -18.76 -7.71
C THR A 3 42.77 -18.14 -6.85
N ASP A 4 41.97 -17.16 -7.30
CA ASP A 4 40.84 -16.63 -6.49
C ASP A 4 39.43 -17.12 -6.91
N THR A 5 39.28 -17.71 -8.10
CA THR A 5 37.99 -18.19 -8.61
C THR A 5 37.38 -19.34 -7.80
N LYS A 6 38.17 -20.01 -6.95
CA LYS A 6 37.69 -21.07 -6.03
C LYS A 6 37.08 -20.53 -4.73
N SER A 7 37.06 -19.22 -4.50
CA SER A 7 36.59 -18.62 -3.24
C SER A 7 35.06 -18.68 -3.07
N ILE A 8 34.30 -18.29 -4.10
CA ILE A 8 32.85 -18.07 -3.99
C ILE A 8 32.02 -19.34 -3.72
N ILE A 9 32.49 -20.53 -4.14
CA ILE A 9 31.79 -21.82 -3.98
C ILE A 9 32.44 -22.69 -2.88
N LYS A 10 33.54 -22.24 -2.26
CA LYS A 10 34.37 -23.08 -1.37
C LYS A 10 33.59 -23.67 -0.19
N ASP A 11 32.66 -22.89 0.35
CA ASP A 11 31.85 -23.27 1.51
C ASP A 11 30.50 -23.90 1.13
N TYR A 12 30.13 -23.85 -0.15
CA TYR A 12 28.91 -24.47 -0.67
C TYR A 12 28.95 -26.00 -0.55
N PHE A 13 30.10 -26.60 -0.86
CA PHE A 13 30.29 -28.06 -0.89
C PHE A 13 30.44 -28.72 0.50
N LYS A 14 30.53 -27.94 1.58
CA LYS A 14 30.86 -28.47 2.92
C LYS A 14 29.69 -29.19 3.61
N ASN A 15 28.45 -28.83 3.29
CA ASN A 15 27.26 -29.40 3.95
C ASN A 15 26.36 -30.09 2.92
N LYS A 16 26.21 -31.40 3.07
CA LYS A 16 25.39 -32.24 2.18
C LYS A 16 23.90 -32.09 2.54
N SER A 17 23.13 -31.46 1.67
CA SER A 17 21.66 -31.61 1.65
C SER A 17 21.28 -32.99 1.09
N LYS A 18 20.08 -33.50 1.41
CA LYS A 18 19.55 -34.72 0.77
C LYS A 18 19.36 -34.54 -0.73
N TYR A 19 18.99 -33.33 -1.17
CA TYR A 19 18.90 -32.95 -2.58
C TYR A 19 19.32 -31.48 -2.75
N ASP A 20 20.13 -31.20 -3.77
CA ASP A 20 20.62 -29.86 -4.09
C ASP A 20 20.31 -29.53 -5.56
N GLU A 21 20.00 -28.27 -5.83
CA GLU A 21 19.63 -27.81 -7.17
C GLU A 21 20.85 -27.62 -8.07
N LEU A 22 22.00 -27.20 -7.51
CA LEU A 22 23.25 -27.04 -8.24
C LEU A 22 24.01 -28.36 -8.43
N LEU A 23 24.01 -29.21 -7.38
CA LEU A 23 24.83 -30.41 -7.33
C LEU A 23 24.06 -31.71 -7.63
N THR A 24 24.72 -32.62 -8.33
CA THR A 24 24.30 -34.02 -8.46
C THR A 24 24.65 -34.81 -7.19
N SER A 25 24.11 -36.02 -7.07
CA SER A 25 24.46 -36.94 -5.97
C SER A 25 25.95 -37.32 -5.92
N LYS A 26 26.68 -37.15 -7.04
CA LYS A 26 28.12 -37.37 -7.18
C LYS A 26 28.95 -36.11 -6.89
N MET A 27 28.32 -35.00 -6.49
CA MET A 27 28.94 -33.68 -6.26
C MET A 27 29.45 -32.96 -7.53
N ASP A 28 29.02 -33.41 -8.71
CA ASP A 28 29.22 -32.69 -9.97
C ASP A 28 28.13 -31.61 -10.17
N ILE A 29 28.44 -30.55 -10.91
CA ILE A 29 27.47 -29.49 -11.27
C ILE A 29 26.48 -30.04 -12.31
N LYS A 30 25.18 -29.79 -12.13
CA LYS A 30 24.15 -30.15 -13.11
C LYS A 30 24.33 -29.36 -14.41
N SER A 31 24.05 -29.99 -15.56
CA SER A 31 24.16 -29.39 -16.89
C SER A 31 23.46 -28.04 -16.98
N ASP A 32 22.23 -27.99 -16.47
CA ASP A 32 21.34 -26.83 -16.59
C ASP A 32 21.87 -25.61 -15.84
N TRP A 33 22.69 -25.83 -14.80
CA TRP A 33 23.28 -24.77 -13.96
C TRP A 33 24.65 -24.30 -14.45
N LYS A 34 25.25 -24.99 -15.42
CA LYS A 34 26.65 -24.76 -15.80
C LYS A 34 26.89 -23.36 -16.35
N GLU A 35 26.07 -22.93 -17.31
CA GLU A 35 26.19 -21.60 -17.94
C GLU A 35 25.98 -20.48 -16.93
N LEU A 36 24.95 -20.59 -16.08
CA LEU A 36 24.70 -19.62 -15.01
C LEU A 36 25.88 -19.54 -14.04
N LEU A 37 26.45 -20.69 -13.66
CA LEU A 37 27.60 -20.72 -12.77
C LEU A 37 28.84 -20.11 -13.42
N ASP A 38 29.09 -20.41 -14.70
CA ASP A 38 30.21 -19.83 -15.46
C ASP A 38 30.07 -18.31 -15.56
N ASN A 39 28.86 -17.79 -15.78
CA ASN A 39 28.57 -16.36 -15.76
C ASN A 39 28.86 -15.75 -14.39
N LEU A 40 28.33 -16.33 -13.30
CA LEU A 40 28.58 -15.87 -11.93
C LEU A 40 30.09 -15.85 -11.58
N LEU A 41 30.83 -16.89 -11.99
CA LEU A 41 32.27 -16.98 -11.78
C LEU A 41 33.06 -15.96 -12.59
N LYS A 42 32.61 -15.64 -13.81
CA LYS A 42 33.21 -14.63 -14.68
C LYS A 42 33.02 -13.21 -14.14
N ILE A 43 31.88 -12.95 -13.50
CA ILE A 43 31.57 -11.66 -12.83
C ILE A 43 32.45 -11.47 -11.58
N GLY A 44 32.57 -12.50 -10.74
CA GLY A 44 33.38 -12.50 -9.52
C GLY A 44 32.66 -11.94 -8.28
N PRO A 45 33.12 -12.28 -7.06
CA PRO A 45 32.41 -12.04 -5.81
C PRO A 45 32.24 -10.55 -5.45
N GLU A 46 33.27 -9.73 -5.63
CA GLU A 46 33.22 -8.28 -5.32
C GLU A 46 32.20 -7.56 -6.21
N LYS A 47 32.23 -7.84 -7.52
CA LYS A 47 31.28 -7.26 -8.48
C LYS A 47 29.87 -7.76 -8.21
N LEU A 48 29.67 -9.03 -7.87
CA LEU A 48 28.37 -9.55 -7.45
C LEU A 48 27.84 -8.87 -6.18
N ALA A 49 28.69 -8.59 -5.19
CA ALA A 49 28.31 -7.84 -3.99
C ALA A 49 27.89 -6.40 -4.32
N SER A 50 28.64 -5.73 -5.20
CA SER A 50 28.24 -4.42 -5.71
C SER A 50 26.90 -4.48 -6.47
N LYS A 51 26.68 -5.52 -7.29
CA LYS A 51 25.41 -5.69 -8.02
C LYS A 51 24.24 -6.07 -7.12
N GLN A 52 24.47 -6.81 -6.04
CA GLN A 52 23.48 -7.07 -5.01
C GLN A 52 23.06 -5.74 -4.34
N ALA A 53 24.02 -4.86 -4.02
CA ALA A 53 23.72 -3.53 -3.50
C ALA A 53 22.94 -2.66 -4.51
N ASP A 54 23.26 -2.74 -5.82
CA ASP A 54 22.50 -2.07 -6.88
C ASP A 54 21.04 -2.56 -6.94
N ILE A 55 20.81 -3.88 -6.76
CA ILE A 55 19.47 -4.49 -6.72
C ILE A 55 18.72 -4.03 -5.47
N ASP A 56 19.34 -4.09 -4.29
CA ASP A 56 18.73 -3.67 -3.04
C ASP A 56 18.35 -2.18 -3.08
N TRP A 57 19.23 -1.36 -3.66
CA TRP A 57 18.95 0.04 -3.95
C TRP A 57 17.76 0.16 -4.91
N LEU A 58 17.79 -0.47 -6.08
CA LEU A 58 16.71 -0.39 -7.08
C LEU A 58 15.35 -0.82 -6.52
N LEU A 59 15.29 -1.83 -5.66
CA LEU A 59 14.06 -2.28 -5.01
C LEU A 59 13.55 -1.26 -3.99
N ALA A 60 14.44 -0.68 -3.17
CA ALA A 60 14.08 0.42 -2.27
C ALA A 60 13.57 1.64 -3.04
N GLU A 61 14.18 1.92 -4.18
CA GLU A 61 13.84 3.01 -5.09
C GLU A 61 12.49 2.83 -5.77
N ASN A 62 12.15 1.59 -6.16
CA ASN A 62 10.81 1.24 -6.65
C ASN A 62 9.80 1.05 -5.48
N GLY A 63 10.28 1.20 -4.23
CA GLY A 63 9.54 1.05 -2.99
C GLY A 63 9.07 -0.36 -2.68
N VAL A 64 9.63 -1.39 -3.31
CA VAL A 64 9.16 -2.77 -3.18
C VAL A 64 9.19 -3.19 -1.71
N THR A 65 8.01 -3.36 -1.12
CA THR A 65 7.87 -3.65 0.31
C THR A 65 6.99 -4.88 0.53
N TYR A 66 7.18 -5.50 1.70
CA TYR A 66 6.27 -6.49 2.26
C TYR A 66 5.97 -6.10 3.70
N ASN A 67 4.73 -5.68 3.98
CA ASN A 67 4.40 -5.10 5.28
C ASN A 67 4.15 -6.23 6.29
N VAL A 68 4.89 -6.27 7.39
CA VAL A 68 4.63 -7.26 8.45
C VAL A 68 3.65 -6.64 9.46
N TYR A 69 2.53 -7.33 9.73
CA TYR A 69 1.54 -6.86 10.69
C TYR A 69 2.18 -6.62 12.07
N ASN A 70 1.94 -5.44 12.66
CA ASN A 70 2.45 -5.01 13.97
C ASN A 70 3.99 -4.93 14.10
N ASP A 71 4.73 -4.68 13.01
CA ASP A 71 6.19 -4.47 13.11
C ASP A 71 6.52 -3.15 13.85
N PRO A 72 7.28 -3.19 14.97
CA PRO A 72 7.72 -1.99 15.69
C PRO A 72 8.64 -1.09 14.85
N LYS A 73 9.23 -1.58 13.75
CA LYS A 73 10.05 -0.81 12.82
C LYS A 73 9.24 -0.08 11.74
N GLY A 74 7.91 -0.21 11.72
CA GLY A 74 6.99 0.53 10.87
C GLY A 74 6.50 -0.24 9.63
N LEU A 75 5.70 0.45 8.81
CA LEU A 75 4.94 -0.13 7.68
C LEU A 75 5.78 -0.58 6.47
N ASN A 76 7.12 -0.55 6.50
CA ASN A 76 7.96 -0.69 5.30
C ASN A 76 9.17 -1.59 5.52
N ARG A 77 8.98 -2.90 5.54
CA ARG A 77 10.12 -3.82 5.38
C ARG A 77 10.48 -3.90 3.90
N PRO A 78 11.72 -3.58 3.50
CA PRO A 78 12.16 -3.73 2.12
C PRO A 78 12.06 -5.18 1.66
N TRP A 79 11.70 -5.38 0.40
CA TRP A 79 11.76 -6.67 -0.25
C TRP A 79 13.22 -7.01 -0.58
N ASN A 80 13.66 -8.20 -0.17
CA ASN A 80 15.03 -8.66 -0.41
C ASN A 80 15.04 -9.66 -1.58
N LEU A 81 15.82 -9.37 -2.61
CA LEU A 81 15.98 -10.21 -3.79
C LEU A 81 17.42 -10.67 -3.91
N ASN A 82 17.64 -11.98 -3.91
CA ASN A 82 18.97 -12.53 -4.14
C ASN A 82 19.34 -12.46 -5.62
N ILE A 83 20.57 -12.04 -5.90
CA ILE A 83 21.11 -11.90 -7.26
C ILE A 83 21.18 -13.23 -8.05
N VAL A 84 21.28 -14.36 -7.36
CA VAL A 84 21.32 -15.69 -8.01
C VAL A 84 19.90 -16.17 -8.27
N PRO A 85 19.47 -16.32 -9.54
CA PRO A 85 18.15 -16.84 -9.87
C PRO A 85 18.03 -18.33 -9.54
N PHE A 86 16.81 -18.83 -9.51
CA PHE A 86 16.50 -20.25 -9.49
C PHE A 86 16.09 -20.69 -10.89
N ILE A 87 16.65 -21.79 -11.39
CA ILE A 87 16.45 -22.26 -12.75
C ILE A 87 15.79 -23.66 -12.79
N ILE A 88 14.92 -23.87 -13.76
CA ILE A 88 14.39 -25.18 -14.16
C ILE A 88 14.45 -25.28 -15.69
N HIS A 89 14.89 -26.43 -16.21
CA HIS A 89 14.91 -26.68 -17.64
C HIS A 89 13.50 -26.96 -18.20
N GLN A 90 13.20 -26.50 -19.42
CA GLN A 90 11.89 -26.62 -20.06
C GLN A 90 11.33 -28.05 -20.05
N LYS A 91 12.15 -29.05 -20.36
CA LYS A 91 11.75 -30.48 -20.36
C LYS A 91 11.15 -30.93 -19.02
N GLU A 92 11.67 -30.43 -17.91
CA GLU A 92 11.13 -30.72 -16.58
C GLU A 92 9.87 -29.87 -16.32
N TRP A 93 9.93 -28.59 -16.69
CA TRP A 93 8.81 -27.66 -16.56
C TRP A 93 7.57 -28.14 -17.30
N ASP A 94 7.68 -28.80 -18.46
CA ASP A 94 6.55 -29.32 -19.24
C ASP A 94 5.70 -30.32 -18.42
N VAL A 95 6.33 -31.12 -17.55
CA VAL A 95 5.63 -32.05 -16.66
C VAL A 95 4.96 -31.29 -15.53
N VAL A 96 5.66 -30.31 -14.96
CA VAL A 96 5.14 -29.45 -13.89
C VAL A 96 3.94 -28.65 -14.37
N GLU A 97 4.02 -28.05 -15.55
CA GLU A 97 2.96 -27.29 -16.22
C GLU A 97 1.71 -28.14 -16.43
N LYS A 98 1.84 -29.34 -17.00
CA LYS A 98 0.73 -30.28 -17.17
C LYS A 98 0.09 -30.66 -15.84
N GLY A 99 0.90 -30.90 -14.81
CA GLY A 99 0.39 -31.25 -13.50
C GLY A 99 -0.31 -30.08 -12.78
N ILE A 100 0.15 -28.84 -12.99
CA ILE A 100 -0.55 -27.65 -12.50
C ILE A 100 -1.89 -27.49 -13.22
N GLN A 101 -1.94 -27.70 -14.54
CA GLN A 101 -3.19 -27.65 -15.30
C GLN A 101 -4.20 -28.68 -14.79
N GLN A 102 -3.78 -29.94 -14.61
CA GLN A 102 -4.62 -30.99 -14.02
C GLN A 102 -5.09 -30.60 -12.62
N ARG A 103 -4.18 -30.11 -11.76
CA ARG A 103 -4.52 -29.71 -10.40
C ARG A 103 -5.51 -28.56 -10.33
N SER A 104 -5.33 -27.53 -11.16
CA SER A 104 -6.27 -26.41 -11.29
C SER A 104 -7.65 -26.88 -11.74
N GLU A 105 -7.71 -27.83 -12.67
CA GLU A 105 -8.97 -28.42 -13.11
C GLU A 105 -9.66 -29.21 -12.00
N ILE A 106 -8.92 -30.03 -11.25
CA ILE A 106 -9.47 -30.78 -10.11
C ILE A 106 -10.05 -29.81 -9.07
N LEU A 107 -9.31 -28.77 -8.70
CA LEU A 107 -9.78 -27.77 -7.74
C LEU A 107 -10.99 -26.98 -8.24
N ASN A 108 -11.04 -26.69 -9.54
CA ASN A 108 -12.21 -26.10 -10.19
C ASN A 108 -13.45 -27.02 -10.09
N LEU A 109 -13.29 -28.32 -10.34
CA LEU A 109 -14.37 -29.31 -10.22
C LEU A 109 -14.83 -29.50 -8.77
N ILE A 110 -13.89 -29.51 -7.81
CA ILE A 110 -14.22 -29.50 -6.37
C ILE A 110 -15.06 -28.27 -6.03
N LEU A 111 -14.64 -27.06 -6.44
CA LEU A 111 -15.37 -25.83 -6.14
C LEU A 111 -16.80 -25.87 -6.66
N LYS A 112 -16.94 -26.29 -7.92
CA LYS A 112 -18.23 -26.44 -8.61
C LYS A 112 -19.12 -27.48 -7.95
N ASP A 113 -18.54 -28.58 -7.46
CA ASP A 113 -19.30 -29.62 -6.77
C ASP A 113 -19.78 -29.17 -5.38
N LEU A 114 -18.89 -28.58 -4.57
CA LEU A 114 -19.18 -28.21 -3.19
C LEU A 114 -20.30 -27.15 -3.06
N TYR A 115 -20.34 -26.18 -3.97
CA TYR A 115 -21.41 -25.17 -4.05
C TYR A 115 -22.54 -25.56 -5.01
N GLY A 116 -22.50 -26.77 -5.58
CA GLY A 116 -23.45 -27.29 -6.54
C GLY A 116 -24.07 -28.61 -6.09
N LYS A 117 -23.76 -29.71 -6.80
CA LYS A 117 -24.42 -31.02 -6.61
C LYS A 117 -23.95 -31.78 -5.37
N ARG A 118 -22.72 -31.52 -4.89
CA ARG A 118 -22.08 -32.16 -3.73
C ARG A 118 -21.94 -33.67 -3.86
N GLU A 119 -21.60 -34.14 -5.05
CA GLU A 119 -21.37 -35.56 -5.35
C GLU A 119 -20.21 -36.14 -4.54
N LEU A 120 -19.14 -35.37 -4.28
CA LEU A 120 -18.01 -35.82 -3.46
C LEU A 120 -18.44 -36.18 -2.03
N LEU A 121 -19.38 -35.41 -1.47
CA LEU A 121 -19.94 -35.65 -0.14
C LEU A 121 -20.98 -36.76 -0.16
N LYS A 122 -21.90 -36.75 -1.13
CA LYS A 122 -22.98 -37.75 -1.26
C LYS A 122 -22.45 -39.16 -1.52
N ASN A 123 -21.38 -39.28 -2.28
CA ASN A 123 -20.76 -40.56 -2.62
C ASN A 123 -19.69 -41.00 -1.60
N GLY A 124 -19.48 -40.23 -0.53
CA GLY A 124 -18.53 -40.58 0.54
C GLY A 124 -17.06 -40.51 0.14
N ILE A 125 -16.70 -39.75 -0.90
CA ILE A 125 -15.31 -39.55 -1.34
C ILE A 125 -14.58 -38.63 -0.35
N ILE A 126 -15.30 -37.61 0.13
CA ILE A 126 -14.83 -36.69 1.16
C ILE A 126 -15.82 -36.74 2.34
N PRO A 127 -15.34 -36.87 3.60
CA PRO A 127 -16.19 -36.76 4.77
C PRO A 127 -16.86 -35.37 4.87
N PRO A 128 -18.17 -35.26 5.16
CA PRO A 128 -18.87 -33.98 5.28
C PRO A 128 -18.24 -33.00 6.27
N GLU A 129 -17.63 -33.50 7.34
CA GLU A 129 -16.98 -32.71 8.39
C GLU A 129 -15.79 -31.92 7.85
N VAL A 130 -15.09 -32.42 6.83
CA VAL A 130 -13.98 -31.69 6.17
C VAL A 130 -14.46 -30.37 5.59
N ILE A 131 -15.71 -30.32 5.09
CA ILE A 131 -16.27 -29.13 4.44
C ILE A 131 -17.15 -28.32 5.39
N TYR A 132 -18.17 -28.93 6.01
CA TYR A 132 -19.18 -28.19 6.76
C TYR A 132 -18.69 -27.63 8.09
N ALA A 133 -17.62 -28.20 8.67
CA ALA A 133 -16.97 -27.63 9.85
C ALA A 133 -15.92 -26.55 9.50
N HIS A 134 -15.52 -26.46 8.22
CA HIS A 134 -14.52 -25.50 7.78
C HIS A 134 -15.13 -24.12 7.55
N ARG A 135 -14.59 -23.08 8.19
CA ARG A 135 -15.09 -21.70 8.06
C ARG A 135 -14.96 -21.12 6.66
N GLY A 136 -14.07 -21.66 5.83
CA GLY A 136 -13.94 -21.25 4.43
C GLY A 136 -15.11 -21.70 3.54
N PHE A 137 -15.96 -22.63 3.99
CA PHE A 137 -17.19 -22.97 3.29
C PHE A 137 -18.29 -21.95 3.61
N LEU A 138 -18.60 -21.09 2.64
CA LEU A 138 -19.56 -20.00 2.83
C LEU A 138 -20.94 -20.42 2.36
N ARG A 139 -21.84 -20.72 3.30
CA ARG A 139 -23.23 -21.12 2.99
C ARG A 139 -23.95 -20.11 2.10
N SER A 140 -23.67 -18.82 2.26
CA SER A 140 -24.24 -17.75 1.43
C SER A 140 -23.86 -17.88 -0.05
N CYS A 141 -22.80 -18.62 -0.40
CA CYS A 141 -22.36 -18.85 -1.77
C CYS A 141 -22.97 -20.09 -2.43
N ASP A 142 -23.87 -20.81 -1.74
CA ASP A 142 -24.53 -22.00 -2.30
C ASP A 142 -25.37 -21.67 -3.54
N GLN A 143 -25.28 -22.53 -4.56
CA GLN A 143 -26.01 -22.44 -5.82
C GLN A 143 -25.86 -21.13 -6.60
N ILE A 144 -24.80 -20.33 -6.35
CA ILE A 144 -24.51 -19.17 -7.19
C ILE A 144 -24.12 -19.65 -8.59
N ALA A 145 -24.85 -19.17 -9.60
CA ALA A 145 -24.61 -19.52 -10.99
C ALA A 145 -23.59 -18.56 -11.63
N TYR A 146 -22.52 -19.11 -12.19
CA TYR A 146 -21.50 -18.37 -12.96
C TYR A 146 -21.61 -18.71 -14.45
N LYS A 147 -21.40 -17.71 -15.32
CA LYS A 147 -21.43 -17.89 -16.79
C LYS A 147 -20.08 -18.31 -17.39
N THR A 148 -19.02 -18.28 -16.60
CA THR A 148 -17.66 -18.61 -17.03
C THR A 148 -17.51 -20.13 -17.24
N SER A 149 -16.66 -20.53 -18.20
CA SER A 149 -16.36 -21.95 -18.47
C SER A 149 -15.77 -22.65 -17.23
N LYS A 150 -14.89 -21.93 -16.53
CA LYS A 150 -14.28 -22.33 -15.25
C LYS A 150 -14.78 -21.43 -14.13
N GLN A 151 -14.92 -21.98 -12.92
CA GLN A 151 -15.24 -21.22 -11.71
C GLN A 151 -13.97 -20.76 -10.98
N LEU A 152 -12.95 -21.61 -10.89
CA LEU A 152 -11.65 -21.20 -10.34
C LEU A 152 -10.83 -20.52 -11.43
N LEU A 153 -10.72 -19.19 -11.36
CA LEU A 153 -10.14 -18.38 -12.44
C LEU A 153 -8.63 -18.16 -12.28
N ILE A 154 -8.14 -18.02 -11.06
CA ILE A 154 -6.72 -17.86 -10.70
C ILE A 154 -6.37 -18.92 -9.66
N HIS A 155 -5.24 -19.58 -9.83
CA HIS A 155 -4.74 -20.54 -8.86
C HIS A 155 -3.22 -20.36 -8.72
N ALA A 156 -2.72 -20.26 -7.48
CA ALA A 156 -1.29 -20.33 -7.23
C ALA A 156 -0.91 -21.61 -6.49
N VAL A 157 0.15 -22.24 -6.96
CA VAL A 157 0.66 -23.51 -6.42
C VAL A 157 2.00 -23.27 -5.79
N ASP A 158 2.13 -23.62 -4.51
CA ASP A 158 3.41 -23.68 -3.81
C ASP A 158 4.04 -25.05 -4.08
N LEU A 159 5.21 -25.06 -4.72
CA LEU A 159 5.97 -26.23 -5.14
C LEU A 159 7.32 -26.28 -4.44
N ALA A 160 7.75 -27.47 -4.06
CA ALA A 160 9.12 -27.70 -3.60
C ALA A 160 9.62 -29.04 -4.12
N ARG A 161 10.92 -29.15 -4.36
CA ARG A 161 11.48 -30.41 -4.84
C ARG A 161 11.69 -31.37 -3.68
N GLY A 162 11.13 -32.56 -3.82
CA GLY A 162 11.26 -33.65 -2.85
C GLY A 162 12.62 -34.36 -2.92
N PRO A 163 12.90 -35.27 -1.98
CA PRO A 163 14.14 -36.05 -1.98
C PRO A 163 14.26 -37.02 -3.17
N ASP A 164 13.16 -37.34 -3.84
CA ASP A 164 13.10 -38.15 -5.06
C ASP A 164 13.40 -37.34 -6.34
N GLY A 165 13.69 -36.05 -6.22
CA GLY A 165 14.01 -35.16 -7.32
C GLY A 165 12.80 -34.65 -8.11
N ARG A 166 11.57 -35.06 -7.79
CA ARG A 166 10.36 -34.53 -8.44
C ARG A 166 9.91 -33.22 -7.76
N MET A 167 9.14 -32.41 -8.46
CA MET A 167 8.45 -31.25 -7.88
C MET A 167 7.16 -31.71 -7.19
N TRP A 168 6.97 -31.33 -5.92
CA TRP A 168 5.84 -31.71 -5.10
C TRP A 168 4.98 -30.50 -4.80
N VAL A 169 3.66 -30.69 -4.75
CA VAL A 169 2.74 -29.65 -4.29
C VAL A 169 2.74 -29.60 -2.77
N VAL A 170 3.02 -28.41 -2.25
CA VAL A 170 3.09 -28.10 -0.82
C VAL A 170 1.79 -27.45 -0.35
N ASN A 171 1.29 -26.44 -1.06
CA ASN A 171 0.01 -25.79 -0.77
C ASN A 171 -0.64 -25.23 -2.05
N ASP A 172 -1.95 -25.05 -1.99
CA ASP A 172 -2.73 -24.32 -2.99
C ASP A 172 -3.24 -23.00 -2.42
N ARG A 173 -3.31 -21.99 -3.28
CA ARG A 173 -3.88 -20.67 -2.99
C ARG A 173 -4.90 -20.28 -4.04
N THR A 174 -6.14 -20.16 -3.62
CA THR A 174 -7.33 -20.04 -4.49
C THR A 174 -8.23 -18.89 -4.10
N GLN A 175 -7.97 -18.20 -2.99
CA GLN A 175 -8.76 -17.07 -2.55
C GLN A 175 -8.33 -15.78 -3.27
N ALA A 176 -7.26 -15.15 -2.81
CA ALA A 176 -6.64 -13.96 -3.40
C ALA A 176 -5.11 -14.15 -3.50
N PRO A 177 -4.63 -15.11 -4.32
CA PRO A 177 -3.21 -15.49 -4.33
C PRO A 177 -2.29 -14.32 -4.70
N SER A 178 -1.21 -14.13 -3.93
CA SER A 178 -0.19 -13.10 -4.16
C SER A 178 1.16 -13.65 -4.60
N GLY A 179 1.90 -12.84 -5.36
CA GLY A 179 3.28 -13.07 -5.80
C GLY A 179 3.56 -12.77 -7.28
N MET A 180 2.54 -12.58 -8.12
CA MET A 180 2.72 -12.28 -9.55
C MET A 180 3.45 -10.95 -9.79
N GLY A 181 3.09 -9.90 -9.04
CA GLY A 181 3.71 -8.58 -9.18
C GLY A 181 5.15 -8.60 -8.66
N TYR A 182 5.42 -9.32 -7.57
CA TYR A 182 6.78 -9.53 -7.09
C TYR A 182 7.63 -10.32 -8.09
N ALA A 183 7.08 -11.36 -8.74
CA ALA A 183 7.80 -12.12 -9.76
C ALA A 183 8.19 -11.25 -10.98
N LEU A 184 7.28 -10.38 -11.44
CA LEU A 184 7.58 -9.39 -12.48
C LEU A 184 8.69 -8.43 -12.06
N GLU A 185 8.57 -7.86 -10.86
CA GLU A 185 9.53 -6.87 -10.36
C GLU A 185 10.91 -7.48 -10.10
N ASN A 186 10.98 -8.75 -9.67
CA ASN A 186 12.22 -9.50 -9.55
C ASN A 186 12.92 -9.64 -10.91
N ARG A 187 12.19 -10.10 -11.93
CA ARG A 187 12.73 -10.23 -13.30
C ARG A 187 13.23 -8.90 -13.84
N PHE A 188 12.45 -7.84 -13.65
CA PHE A 188 12.81 -6.49 -14.07
C PHE A 188 14.10 -6.02 -13.38
N SER A 189 14.19 -6.21 -12.06
CA SER A 189 15.34 -5.76 -11.27
C SER A 189 16.63 -6.51 -11.62
N ILE A 190 16.60 -7.84 -11.77
CA ILE A 190 17.77 -8.63 -12.19
C ILE A 190 18.21 -8.25 -13.60
N SER A 191 17.26 -8.20 -14.57
CA SER A 191 17.57 -7.85 -15.97
C SER A 191 18.20 -6.47 -16.13
N LYS A 192 17.79 -5.50 -15.30
CA LYS A 192 18.31 -4.14 -15.33
C LYS A 192 19.67 -4.00 -14.63
N SER A 193 19.86 -4.64 -13.48
CA SER A 193 21.06 -4.45 -12.66
C SER A 193 22.26 -5.27 -13.16
N ILE A 194 22.01 -6.47 -13.72
CA ILE A 194 23.06 -7.41 -14.14
C ILE A 194 22.68 -8.17 -15.43
N PRO A 195 22.61 -7.50 -16.59
CA PRO A 195 22.23 -8.15 -17.86
C PRO A 195 23.19 -9.27 -18.27
N GLU A 196 24.48 -9.15 -17.93
CA GLU A 196 25.54 -10.15 -18.20
C GLU A 196 25.31 -11.53 -17.53
N ILE A 197 24.38 -11.64 -16.56
CA ILE A 197 24.03 -12.94 -15.97
C ILE A 197 23.18 -13.81 -16.92
N PHE A 198 22.54 -13.20 -17.92
CA PHE A 198 21.71 -13.87 -18.93
C PHE A 198 22.51 -14.34 -20.16
N ASP A 199 23.80 -14.03 -20.24
CA ASP A 199 24.64 -14.37 -21.40
C ASP A 199 24.56 -15.88 -21.70
N ASP A 200 24.27 -16.21 -22.96
CA ASP A 200 24.10 -17.58 -23.47
C ASP A 200 22.97 -18.40 -22.83
N ILE A 201 22.08 -17.78 -22.03
CA ILE A 201 20.95 -18.46 -21.38
C ILE A 201 19.62 -17.97 -21.99
N ASN A 202 18.84 -18.89 -22.58
CA ASN A 202 17.53 -18.58 -23.13
C ASN A 202 16.44 -18.70 -22.05
N VAL A 203 16.14 -17.59 -21.36
CA VAL A 203 15.11 -17.53 -20.33
C VAL A 203 13.74 -17.18 -20.93
N LYS A 204 12.72 -18.01 -20.66
CA LYS A 204 11.33 -17.72 -21.04
C LYS A 204 10.78 -16.47 -20.34
N GLN A 205 10.04 -15.67 -21.09
CA GLN A 205 9.41 -14.46 -20.61
C GLN A 205 7.97 -14.72 -20.14
N PRO A 206 7.51 -14.11 -19.03
CA PRO A 206 6.15 -14.28 -18.54
C PRO A 206 5.11 -13.41 -19.27
N SER A 207 5.50 -12.65 -20.30
CA SER A 207 4.62 -11.68 -20.98
C SER A 207 3.36 -12.30 -21.58
N SER A 208 3.45 -13.51 -22.14
CA SER A 208 2.30 -14.25 -22.69
C SER A 208 1.27 -14.58 -21.61
N PHE A 209 1.72 -15.00 -20.42
CA PHE A 209 0.86 -15.28 -19.28
C PHE A 209 0.10 -14.02 -18.83
N PHE A 210 0.77 -12.87 -18.75
CA PHE A 210 0.07 -11.63 -18.38
C PHE A 210 -0.87 -11.12 -19.47
N ASN A 211 -0.60 -11.41 -20.74
CA ASN A 211 -1.53 -11.12 -21.81
C ASN A 211 -2.81 -11.98 -21.65
N ASP A 212 -2.63 -13.28 -21.44
CA ASP A 212 -3.73 -14.19 -21.12
C ASP A 212 -4.48 -13.75 -19.85
N PHE A 213 -3.76 -13.23 -18.84
CA PHE A 213 -4.37 -12.73 -17.60
C PHE A 213 -5.24 -11.50 -17.86
N ASN A 214 -4.76 -10.57 -18.68
CA ASN A 214 -5.55 -9.41 -19.05
C ASN A 214 -6.78 -9.80 -19.86
N GLN A 215 -6.65 -10.75 -20.81
CA GLN A 215 -7.78 -11.26 -21.58
C GLN A 215 -8.80 -12.00 -20.71
N LEU A 216 -8.35 -12.78 -19.71
CA LEU A 216 -9.23 -13.39 -18.71
C LEU A 216 -10.08 -12.33 -18.02
N LEU A 217 -9.48 -11.24 -17.52
CA LEU A 217 -10.20 -10.17 -16.82
C LEU A 217 -11.25 -9.47 -17.70
N LEU A 218 -10.98 -9.34 -19.00
CA LEU A 218 -11.95 -8.77 -19.95
C LEU A 218 -13.08 -9.76 -20.28
N ASN A 219 -12.76 -11.04 -20.47
CA ASN A 219 -13.69 -12.06 -20.92
C ASN A 219 -14.67 -12.56 -19.84
N VAL A 220 -14.35 -12.35 -18.55
CA VAL A 220 -15.24 -12.75 -17.45
C VAL A 220 -16.39 -11.76 -17.22
N ALA A 221 -16.39 -10.60 -17.89
CA ALA A 221 -17.41 -9.58 -17.73
C ALA A 221 -18.83 -10.13 -17.96
N PRO A 222 -19.81 -9.79 -17.09
CA PRO A 222 -21.17 -10.25 -17.28
C PRO A 222 -21.84 -9.54 -18.46
N SER A 223 -22.21 -10.32 -19.49
CA SER A 223 -22.79 -9.85 -20.77
C SER A 223 -21.74 -9.30 -21.76
N ASN A 224 -22.07 -9.27 -23.06
CA ASN A 224 -21.18 -8.80 -24.15
C ASN A 224 -20.94 -7.28 -24.10
N VAL A 225 -20.38 -6.77 -22.99
CA VAL A 225 -19.95 -5.39 -22.85
C VAL A 225 -18.68 -5.23 -23.68
N GLU A 226 -18.71 -4.39 -24.72
CA GLU A 226 -17.55 -4.19 -25.59
C GLU A 226 -16.31 -3.67 -24.84
N ASN A 227 -16.52 -2.90 -23.77
CA ASN A 227 -15.46 -2.31 -22.93
C ASN A 227 -15.82 -2.44 -21.44
N PRO A 228 -15.56 -3.60 -20.79
CA PRO A 228 -15.93 -3.81 -19.41
C PRO A 228 -15.08 -2.97 -18.45
N MET A 229 -15.70 -2.41 -17.42
CA MET A 229 -14.98 -1.72 -16.36
C MET A 229 -14.43 -2.72 -15.35
N VAL A 230 -13.11 -2.94 -15.41
CA VAL A 230 -12.36 -3.78 -14.47
C VAL A 230 -11.74 -2.92 -13.38
N VAL A 231 -11.87 -3.33 -12.12
CA VAL A 231 -11.22 -2.68 -10.96
C VAL A 231 -10.47 -3.70 -10.11
N ILE A 232 -9.43 -3.25 -9.40
CA ILE A 232 -8.69 -4.07 -8.42
C ILE A 232 -9.11 -3.66 -7.01
N LEU A 233 -9.84 -4.53 -6.30
CA LEU A 233 -10.28 -4.28 -4.93
C LEU A 233 -9.16 -4.62 -3.94
N THR A 234 -8.71 -3.64 -3.15
CA THR A 234 -7.64 -3.77 -2.17
C THR A 234 -8.11 -3.50 -0.74
N PRO A 235 -7.59 -4.22 0.27
CA PRO A 235 -7.82 -3.89 1.68
C PRO A 235 -7.12 -2.59 2.11
N GLY A 236 -6.18 -2.08 1.30
CA GLY A 236 -5.47 -0.83 1.54
C GLY A 236 -4.04 -1.00 2.06
N PRO A 237 -3.35 0.12 2.41
CA PRO A 237 -1.91 0.15 2.62
C PRO A 237 -1.37 -0.67 3.79
N LEU A 238 -2.22 -1.00 4.77
CA LEU A 238 -1.81 -1.80 5.93
C LEU A 238 -1.66 -3.29 5.62
N ASN A 239 -2.08 -3.73 4.43
CA ASN A 239 -1.95 -5.11 4.02
C ASN A 239 -0.51 -5.45 3.56
N GLU A 240 -0.09 -6.66 3.87
CA GLU A 240 1.26 -7.17 3.62
C GLU A 240 1.69 -7.17 2.15
N THR A 241 0.75 -7.34 1.21
CA THR A 241 1.02 -7.36 -0.24
C THR A 241 0.49 -6.14 -0.98
N TYR A 242 0.26 -5.02 -0.30
CA TYR A 242 -0.29 -3.80 -0.93
C TYR A 242 0.55 -3.29 -2.11
N PHE A 243 1.88 -3.44 -2.04
CA PHE A 243 2.78 -3.11 -3.16
C PHE A 243 2.34 -3.80 -4.45
N GLU A 244 2.10 -5.12 -4.40
CA GLU A 244 1.69 -5.90 -5.57
C GLU A 244 0.35 -5.41 -6.12
N HIS A 245 -0.59 -5.02 -5.25
CA HIS A 245 -1.90 -4.53 -5.68
C HIS A 245 -1.73 -3.22 -6.47
N SER A 246 -0.92 -2.29 -5.96
CA SER A 246 -0.60 -1.04 -6.67
C SER A 246 0.19 -1.27 -7.95
N TYR A 247 1.12 -2.24 -7.93
CA TYR A 247 1.95 -2.55 -9.09
C TYR A 247 1.12 -3.14 -10.22
N LEU A 248 0.25 -4.12 -9.92
CA LEU A 248 -0.65 -4.71 -10.92
C LEU A 248 -1.68 -3.72 -11.44
N SER A 249 -2.17 -2.78 -10.60
CA SER A 249 -3.04 -1.69 -11.05
C SER A 249 -2.36 -0.82 -12.10
N SER A 250 -1.13 -0.37 -11.84
CA SER A 250 -0.36 0.43 -12.81
C SER A 250 0.05 -0.38 -14.04
N PHE A 251 0.40 -1.66 -13.89
CA PHE A 251 0.86 -2.53 -14.96
C PHE A 251 -0.26 -2.93 -15.94
N LEU A 252 -1.46 -3.25 -15.42
CA LEU A 252 -2.63 -3.61 -16.22
C LEU A 252 -3.47 -2.39 -16.65
N GLY A 253 -3.31 -1.25 -15.97
CA GLY A 253 -4.05 -0.03 -16.25
C GLY A 253 -5.46 0.02 -15.64
N TYR A 254 -5.75 -0.79 -14.61
CA TYR A 254 -7.05 -0.82 -13.94
C TYR A 254 -7.05 0.01 -12.64
N PRO A 255 -8.15 0.72 -12.31
CA PRO A 255 -8.26 1.47 -11.07
C PRO A 255 -8.07 0.57 -9.83
N LEU A 256 -7.22 1.01 -8.90
CA LEU A 256 -7.09 0.43 -7.57
C LEU A 256 -8.13 1.07 -6.64
N VAL A 257 -9.01 0.26 -6.06
CA VAL A 257 -10.16 0.73 -5.28
C VAL A 257 -10.25 0.01 -3.94
N LYS A 258 -10.73 0.71 -2.91
CA LYS A 258 -11.11 0.13 -1.61
C LYS A 258 -12.61 -0.16 -1.57
N GLY A 259 -13.08 -0.93 -0.59
CA GLY A 259 -14.51 -1.24 -0.41
C GLY A 259 -15.39 0.02 -0.39
N ASN A 260 -14.95 1.06 0.33
CA ASN A 260 -15.63 2.36 0.42
C ASN A 260 -15.66 3.15 -0.89
N ASP A 261 -14.96 2.75 -1.95
CA ASP A 261 -15.00 3.43 -3.26
C ASP A 261 -16.15 2.88 -4.11
N LEU A 262 -16.69 1.74 -3.72
CA LEU A 262 -17.73 1.01 -4.42
C LEU A 262 -19.05 1.11 -3.64
N VAL A 263 -20.16 1.06 -4.36
CA VAL A 263 -21.50 0.99 -3.77
C VAL A 263 -22.38 0.09 -4.60
N VAL A 264 -23.22 -0.72 -3.94
CA VAL A 264 -24.24 -1.51 -4.62
C VAL A 264 -25.54 -0.71 -4.69
N ARG A 265 -26.08 -0.53 -5.89
CA ARG A 265 -27.40 0.10 -6.11
C ARG A 265 -28.15 -0.66 -7.20
N LYS A 266 -29.41 -1.01 -6.92
CA LYS A 266 -30.28 -1.77 -7.84
C LYS A 266 -29.62 -3.07 -8.36
N GLY A 267 -28.96 -3.80 -7.45
CA GLY A 267 -28.31 -5.08 -7.77
C GLY A 267 -27.05 -4.96 -8.65
N LYS A 268 -26.51 -3.77 -8.86
CA LYS A 268 -25.28 -3.51 -9.64
C LYS A 268 -24.23 -2.84 -8.76
N VAL A 269 -22.96 -3.09 -9.06
CA VAL A 269 -21.82 -2.43 -8.40
C VAL A 269 -21.45 -1.16 -9.16
N TRP A 270 -21.22 -0.09 -8.42
CA TRP A 270 -20.85 1.21 -8.96
C TRP A 270 -19.58 1.74 -8.29
N LEU A 271 -18.64 2.22 -9.09
CA LEU A 271 -17.52 3.04 -8.65
C LEU A 271 -17.99 4.47 -8.43
N LYS A 272 -17.71 5.02 -7.27
CA LYS A 272 -17.89 6.46 -6.98
C LYS A 272 -16.75 7.24 -7.60
N SER A 273 -17.04 8.03 -8.63
CA SER A 273 -16.10 8.98 -9.23
C SER A 273 -16.54 10.43 -9.01
N LEU A 274 -15.66 11.39 -9.31
CA LEU A 274 -15.98 12.82 -9.17
C LEU A 274 -17.24 13.26 -9.94
N LYS A 275 -17.48 12.69 -11.13
CA LYS A 275 -18.68 13.01 -11.93
C LYS A 275 -19.92 12.20 -11.52
N GLY A 276 -19.75 11.15 -10.72
CA GLY A 276 -20.85 10.30 -10.25
C GLY A 276 -20.55 8.81 -10.36
N LEU A 277 -21.60 8.01 -10.49
CA LEU A 277 -21.49 6.55 -10.45
C LEU A 277 -21.15 5.95 -11.82
N LYS A 278 -20.11 5.11 -11.87
CA LYS A 278 -19.77 4.29 -13.04
C LYS A 278 -19.97 2.82 -12.73
N GLN A 279 -20.68 2.10 -13.59
CA GLN A 279 -20.92 0.68 -13.37
C GLN A 279 -19.60 -0.09 -13.45
N VAL A 280 -19.36 -0.99 -12.49
CA VAL A 280 -18.23 -1.91 -12.47
C VAL A 280 -18.71 -3.28 -12.92
N ASP A 281 -18.01 -3.87 -13.89
CA ASP A 281 -18.39 -5.16 -14.48
C ASP A 281 -17.53 -6.31 -13.91
N VAL A 282 -16.25 -6.05 -13.61
CA VAL A 282 -15.30 -7.05 -13.11
C VAL A 282 -14.49 -6.52 -11.93
N ILE A 283 -14.38 -7.33 -10.88
CA ILE A 283 -13.55 -7.03 -9.70
C ILE A 283 -12.48 -8.11 -9.56
N LEU A 284 -11.22 -7.73 -9.78
CA LEU A 284 -10.07 -8.52 -9.32
C LEU A 284 -9.90 -8.26 -7.83
N ARG A 285 -10.29 -9.23 -7.00
CA ARG A 285 -10.24 -9.04 -5.54
C ARG A 285 -8.87 -9.39 -4.97
N ARG A 286 -8.42 -8.58 -4.03
CA ARG A 286 -7.25 -8.81 -3.16
C ARG A 286 -7.64 -8.89 -1.68
N VAL A 287 -8.93 -9.17 -1.44
CA VAL A 287 -9.58 -9.23 -0.13
C VAL A 287 -10.13 -10.64 0.05
N ASP A 288 -9.92 -11.21 1.24
CA ASP A 288 -10.37 -12.56 1.59
C ASP A 288 -11.90 -12.66 1.64
N ASP A 289 -12.43 -13.87 1.42
CA ASP A 289 -13.86 -14.09 1.15
C ASP A 289 -14.78 -13.47 2.19
N VAL A 290 -14.54 -13.76 3.47
CA VAL A 290 -15.42 -13.35 4.57
C VAL A 290 -15.54 -11.84 4.68
N PHE A 291 -14.56 -11.08 4.20
CA PHE A 291 -14.54 -9.63 4.29
C PHE A 291 -15.23 -8.94 3.10
N MET A 292 -15.63 -9.68 2.06
CA MET A 292 -16.12 -9.12 0.80
C MET A 292 -17.50 -8.46 0.87
N ASP A 293 -18.38 -8.93 1.77
CA ASP A 293 -19.73 -8.38 1.93
C ASP A 293 -20.16 -8.36 3.41
N PRO A 294 -20.20 -7.18 4.07
CA PRO A 294 -20.59 -7.09 5.46
C PRO A 294 -22.07 -7.38 5.74
N LEU A 295 -22.95 -7.37 4.72
CA LEU A 295 -24.38 -7.67 4.94
C LEU A 295 -24.65 -9.17 5.12
N GLU A 296 -23.85 -10.02 4.48
CA GLU A 296 -24.12 -11.46 4.40
C GLU A 296 -23.00 -12.35 4.95
N LEU A 297 -21.79 -11.81 5.11
CA LEU A 297 -20.61 -12.56 5.55
C LEU A 297 -20.13 -12.07 6.92
N ARG A 298 -19.26 -11.06 6.97
CA ARG A 298 -18.66 -10.55 8.20
C ARG A 298 -19.10 -9.11 8.46
N GLU A 299 -19.99 -8.93 9.44
CA GLU A 299 -20.66 -7.66 9.76
C GLU A 299 -19.71 -6.52 10.17
N ASP A 300 -18.58 -6.83 10.83
CA ASP A 300 -17.56 -5.86 11.25
C ASP A 300 -16.51 -5.59 10.15
N SER A 301 -16.72 -6.08 8.92
CA SER A 301 -15.81 -5.83 7.80
C SER A 301 -16.01 -4.43 7.20
N TYR A 302 -14.90 -3.69 7.11
CA TYR A 302 -14.80 -2.42 6.39
C TYR A 302 -14.06 -2.54 5.04
N LEU A 303 -13.72 -3.76 4.62
CA LEU A 303 -12.86 -3.99 3.44
C LEU A 303 -13.67 -4.26 2.17
N GLY A 304 -14.85 -4.87 2.33
CA GLY A 304 -15.74 -5.27 1.24
C GLY A 304 -16.77 -4.21 0.86
N VAL A 305 -17.81 -4.64 0.16
CA VAL A 305 -18.89 -3.77 -0.31
C VAL A 305 -20.22 -4.36 0.13
N ALA A 306 -21.02 -3.58 0.85
CA ALA A 306 -22.34 -4.01 1.32
C ALA A 306 -23.24 -4.38 0.13
N GLY A 307 -23.77 -5.61 0.12
CA GLY A 307 -24.67 -6.13 -0.91
C GLY A 307 -23.96 -6.65 -2.17
N LEU A 308 -22.63 -6.82 -2.11
CA LEU A 308 -21.85 -7.34 -3.24
C LEU A 308 -22.29 -8.75 -3.63
N LEU A 309 -22.58 -9.62 -2.67
CA LEU A 309 -22.92 -11.01 -2.95
C LEU A 309 -24.26 -11.11 -3.71
N GLU A 310 -25.20 -10.21 -3.41
CA GLU A 310 -26.45 -10.07 -4.18
C GLU A 310 -26.18 -9.64 -5.63
N ALA A 311 -25.29 -8.66 -5.86
CA ALA A 311 -24.92 -8.25 -7.21
C ALA A 311 -24.26 -9.40 -8.01
N VAL A 312 -23.50 -10.27 -7.33
CA VAL A 312 -22.91 -11.48 -7.91
C VAL A 312 -23.99 -12.50 -8.27
N ARG A 313 -24.96 -12.76 -7.38
CA ARG A 313 -26.10 -13.67 -7.65
C ARG A 313 -26.93 -13.23 -8.84
N LEU A 314 -27.14 -11.92 -8.98
CA LEU A 314 -27.84 -11.32 -10.12
C LEU A 314 -27.00 -11.30 -11.40
N GLN A 315 -25.76 -11.78 -11.36
CA GLN A 315 -24.83 -11.82 -12.49
C GLN A 315 -24.59 -10.44 -13.12
N ASN A 316 -24.59 -9.39 -12.30
CA ASN A 316 -24.32 -8.01 -12.72
C ASN A 316 -22.86 -7.60 -12.52
N VAL A 317 -22.07 -8.42 -11.81
CA VAL A 317 -20.63 -8.22 -11.61
C VAL A 317 -19.93 -9.60 -11.55
N ALA A 318 -18.73 -9.70 -12.10
CA ALA A 318 -17.86 -10.87 -11.97
C ALA A 318 -16.76 -10.62 -10.94
N ILE A 319 -16.51 -11.58 -10.05
CA ILE A 319 -15.43 -11.50 -9.05
C ILE A 319 -14.35 -12.53 -9.41
N VAL A 320 -13.10 -12.07 -9.46
CA VAL A 320 -11.93 -12.89 -9.78
C VAL A 320 -11.03 -12.95 -8.53
N ASN A 321 -10.94 -14.06 -7.81
CA ASN A 321 -11.74 -15.30 -7.90
C ASN A 321 -13.12 -15.17 -7.25
N PRO A 322 -14.09 -16.06 -7.57
CA PRO A 322 -15.39 -16.07 -6.91
C PRO A 322 -15.31 -16.13 -5.38
N ILE A 323 -16.29 -15.51 -4.73
CA ILE A 323 -16.41 -15.53 -3.26
C ILE A 323 -16.75 -16.97 -2.84
N GLY A 324 -16.00 -17.49 -1.86
CA GLY A 324 -16.12 -18.86 -1.35
C GLY A 324 -15.06 -19.82 -1.87
N SER A 325 -14.18 -19.38 -2.79
CA SER A 325 -13.06 -20.20 -3.30
C SER A 325 -12.01 -20.54 -2.25
N GLY A 326 -11.98 -19.85 -1.10
CA GLY A 326 -11.09 -20.13 0.02
C GLY A 326 -11.31 -21.48 0.69
N VAL A 327 -12.46 -22.15 0.48
CA VAL A 327 -12.69 -23.52 0.95
C VAL A 327 -11.67 -24.52 0.40
N LEU A 328 -11.14 -24.26 -0.80
CA LEU A 328 -10.16 -25.12 -1.46
C LEU A 328 -8.77 -25.07 -0.83
N GLU A 329 -8.46 -24.04 -0.02
CA GLU A 329 -7.17 -23.95 0.70
C GLU A 329 -7.15 -24.81 1.98
N ASN A 330 -8.20 -25.60 2.21
CA ASN A 330 -8.34 -26.50 3.35
C ASN A 330 -7.35 -27.68 3.25
N PRO A 331 -6.36 -27.78 4.16
CA PRO A 331 -5.36 -28.83 4.09
C PRO A 331 -5.91 -30.24 4.38
N ALA A 332 -7.12 -30.38 4.93
CA ALA A 332 -7.80 -31.67 5.07
C ALA A 332 -8.37 -32.22 3.75
N LEU A 333 -8.34 -31.47 2.65
CA LEU A 333 -8.62 -32.02 1.32
C LEU A 333 -7.48 -32.89 0.79
N ILE A 334 -6.24 -32.60 1.21
CA ILE A 334 -5.02 -33.22 0.68
C ILE A 334 -5.08 -34.76 0.72
N PRO A 335 -5.43 -35.42 1.85
CA PRO A 335 -5.48 -36.88 1.93
C PRO A 335 -6.43 -37.53 0.91
N PHE A 336 -7.41 -36.79 0.38
CA PHE A 336 -8.45 -37.30 -0.52
C PHE A 336 -8.19 -36.97 -2.00
N MET A 337 -7.17 -36.17 -2.33
CA MET A 337 -6.95 -35.65 -3.68
C MET A 337 -6.77 -36.72 -4.76
N GLU A 338 -6.12 -37.84 -4.46
CA GLU A 338 -5.99 -38.95 -5.42
C GLU A 338 -7.35 -39.56 -5.79
N ASN A 339 -8.20 -39.79 -4.78
CA ASN A 339 -9.54 -40.34 -5.00
C ASN A 339 -10.45 -39.34 -5.71
N ILE A 340 -10.30 -38.04 -5.41
CA ILE A 340 -11.03 -36.98 -6.12
C ILE A 340 -10.60 -36.90 -7.59
N CYS A 341 -9.29 -36.98 -7.87
CA CYS A 341 -8.77 -37.01 -9.24
C CYS A 341 -9.33 -38.20 -10.02
N LYS A 342 -9.30 -39.40 -9.43
CA LYS A 342 -9.88 -40.61 -10.03
C LYS A 342 -11.38 -40.47 -10.27
N TYR A 343 -12.12 -39.87 -9.35
CA TYR A 343 -13.56 -39.69 -9.49
C TYR A 343 -13.92 -38.75 -10.66
N PHE A 344 -13.25 -37.59 -10.76
CA PHE A 344 -13.61 -36.58 -11.75
C PHE A 344 -12.95 -36.78 -13.12
N LEU A 345 -11.68 -37.19 -13.14
CA LEU A 345 -10.86 -37.27 -14.35
C LEU A 345 -10.54 -38.71 -14.77
N ASN A 346 -10.74 -39.70 -13.88
CA ASN A 346 -10.29 -41.08 -14.08
C ASN A 346 -8.78 -41.18 -14.38
N GLU A 347 -8.00 -40.30 -13.73
CA GLU A 347 -6.55 -40.17 -13.87
C GLU A 347 -5.86 -40.29 -12.50
N GLU A 348 -4.53 -40.49 -12.52
CA GLU A 348 -3.68 -40.32 -11.35
C GLU A 348 -3.13 -38.89 -11.30
N LEU A 349 -2.76 -38.43 -10.09
CA LEU A 349 -2.14 -37.11 -9.93
C LEU A 349 -0.76 -37.09 -10.61
N ILE A 350 -0.57 -36.16 -11.54
CA ILE A 350 0.71 -35.97 -12.25
C ILE A 350 1.77 -35.46 -11.27
N LEU A 351 1.43 -34.47 -10.44
CA LEU A 351 2.31 -33.93 -9.42
C LEU A 351 2.08 -34.63 -8.07
N PRO A 352 3.13 -35.15 -7.43
CA PRO A 352 3.02 -35.69 -6.09
C PRO A 352 2.70 -34.58 -5.09
N GLN A 353 2.16 -34.99 -3.93
CA GLN A 353 1.80 -34.10 -2.83
C GLN A 353 2.29 -34.69 -1.51
N ILE A 354 2.40 -33.85 -0.49
CA ILE A 354 2.88 -34.26 0.84
C ILE A 354 1.93 -35.28 1.47
N ALA A 355 2.48 -36.41 1.94
CA ALA A 355 1.71 -37.41 2.69
C ALA A 355 1.04 -36.74 3.90
N SER A 356 -0.29 -36.85 3.96
CA SER A 356 -1.12 -36.11 4.90
C SER A 356 -2.18 -37.02 5.51
N TRP A 357 -2.47 -36.84 6.79
CA TRP A 357 -3.44 -37.61 7.57
C TRP A 357 -4.40 -36.66 8.27
N TRP A 358 -5.69 -36.76 7.98
CA TRP A 358 -6.70 -35.96 8.66
C TRP A 358 -7.10 -36.63 9.98
N CYS A 359 -6.91 -35.92 11.10
CA CYS A 359 -7.14 -36.47 12.43
C CYS A 359 -8.63 -36.70 12.76
N GLY A 360 -9.55 -36.25 11.90
CA GLY A 360 -10.98 -36.57 12.01
C GLY A 360 -11.27 -38.06 11.87
N GLN A 361 -10.46 -38.79 11.09
CA GLN A 361 -10.59 -40.25 10.99
C GLN A 361 -9.83 -40.94 12.13
N GLU A 362 -10.48 -41.92 12.77
CA GLU A 362 -9.94 -42.54 13.99
C GLU A 362 -8.62 -43.29 13.77
N LYS A 363 -8.48 -44.00 12.64
CA LYS A 363 -7.27 -44.78 12.32
C LYS A 363 -6.08 -43.85 12.09
N GLU A 364 -6.29 -42.80 11.33
CA GLU A 364 -5.33 -41.76 10.97
C GLU A 364 -4.91 -40.98 12.22
N ARG A 365 -5.86 -40.61 13.08
CA ARG A 365 -5.58 -39.99 14.38
C ARG A 365 -4.69 -40.86 15.27
N LYS A 366 -5.02 -42.15 15.42
CA LYS A 366 -4.21 -43.09 16.22
C LYS A 366 -2.80 -43.21 15.65
N HIS A 367 -2.66 -43.23 14.33
CA HIS A 367 -1.36 -43.26 13.67
C HIS A 367 -0.52 -42.02 13.98
N VAL A 368 -1.11 -40.82 13.84
CA VAL A 368 -0.45 -39.55 14.15
C VAL A 368 -0.04 -39.46 15.62
N LEU A 369 -0.94 -39.80 16.54
CA LEU A 369 -0.69 -39.72 17.99
C LEU A 369 0.33 -40.77 18.48
N SER A 370 0.55 -41.85 17.73
CA SER A 370 1.54 -42.86 18.09
C SER A 370 3.00 -42.39 17.97
N ASP A 371 3.25 -41.41 17.09
CA ASP A 371 4.56 -40.79 16.90
C ASP A 371 4.38 -39.34 16.44
N LEU A 372 3.88 -38.48 17.34
CA LEU A 372 3.56 -37.09 17.02
C LEU A 372 4.80 -36.30 16.56
N THR A 373 5.98 -36.64 17.09
CA THR A 373 7.26 -35.96 16.80
C THR A 373 7.71 -36.05 15.34
N SER A 374 7.26 -37.06 14.61
CA SER A 374 7.59 -37.26 13.19
C SER A 374 6.76 -36.40 12.23
N TYR A 375 5.77 -35.66 12.74
CA TYR A 375 4.81 -34.91 11.92
C TYR A 375 4.89 -33.40 12.08
N VAL A 376 4.46 -32.71 11.03
CA VAL A 376 4.05 -31.31 11.09
C VAL A 376 2.53 -31.27 11.19
N VAL A 377 1.99 -30.81 12.32
CA VAL A 377 0.55 -30.72 12.53
C VAL A 377 0.06 -29.34 12.15
N LYS A 378 -0.99 -29.26 11.33
CA LYS A 378 -1.62 -28.01 10.91
C LYS A 378 -3.05 -27.97 11.43
N ARG A 379 -3.46 -26.80 11.92
CA ARG A 379 -4.87 -26.47 12.07
C ARG A 379 -5.46 -26.19 10.69
N ILE A 380 -6.65 -26.73 10.45
CA ILE A 380 -7.39 -26.57 9.20
C ILE A 380 -7.94 -25.14 9.06
N ASP A 381 -8.41 -24.55 10.17
CA ASP A 381 -8.78 -23.13 10.22
C ASP A 381 -7.55 -22.24 10.47
N ARG A 382 -7.40 -21.20 9.64
CA ARG A 382 -6.26 -20.27 9.66
C ARG A 382 -6.51 -19.00 10.48
N SER A 383 -7.60 -18.90 11.24
CA SER A 383 -7.97 -17.68 11.97
C SER A 383 -6.96 -17.25 13.06
N ASN A 384 -6.15 -18.16 13.58
CA ASN A 384 -5.14 -17.85 14.59
C ASN A 384 -3.78 -17.54 13.97
N ARG A 385 -2.90 -16.83 14.68
CA ARG A 385 -1.55 -16.53 14.18
C ARG A 385 -0.63 -17.77 14.20
N GLU A 386 -0.91 -18.74 15.07
CA GLU A 386 -0.18 -20.01 15.18
C GLU A 386 -1.07 -21.17 14.72
N ASN A 387 -0.85 -21.64 13.48
CA ASN A 387 -1.65 -22.71 12.86
C ASN A 387 -0.82 -23.93 12.45
N ILE A 388 0.49 -23.92 12.73
CA ILE A 388 1.43 -24.97 12.29
C ILE A 388 2.34 -25.31 13.46
N TYR A 389 2.35 -26.58 13.84
CA TYR A 389 3.15 -27.16 14.91
C TYR A 389 4.20 -28.06 14.30
N PHE A 390 5.47 -27.77 14.59
CA PHE A 390 6.60 -28.60 14.22
C PHE A 390 6.97 -29.46 15.42
N CYS A 391 6.35 -30.65 15.48
CA CYS A 391 6.31 -31.43 16.72
C CYS A 391 7.70 -31.88 17.21
N GLU A 392 8.69 -31.97 16.34
CA GLU A 392 10.09 -32.25 16.71
C GLU A 392 10.71 -31.18 17.62
N PHE A 393 10.29 -29.92 17.49
CA PHE A 393 10.82 -28.81 18.28
C PHE A 393 10.01 -28.52 19.54
N LEU A 394 8.88 -29.22 19.72
CA LEU A 394 8.04 -29.06 20.89
C LEU A 394 8.61 -29.86 22.05
N ASP A 395 8.58 -29.28 23.24
CA ASP A 395 8.90 -30.01 24.45
C ASP A 395 7.79 -31.00 24.84
N LYS A 396 8.00 -31.77 25.92
CA LYS A 396 7.04 -32.78 26.36
C LYS A 396 5.71 -32.18 26.85
N GLU A 397 5.73 -31.00 27.43
CA GLU A 397 4.51 -30.34 27.93
C GLU A 397 3.71 -29.77 26.75
N GLU A 398 4.39 -29.15 25.79
CA GLU A 398 3.81 -28.64 24.55
C GLU A 398 3.23 -29.76 23.69
N LEU A 399 3.93 -30.89 23.55
CA LEU A 399 3.42 -32.08 22.84
C LEU A 399 2.18 -32.66 23.51
N LYS A 400 2.15 -32.71 24.85
CA LYS A 400 0.98 -33.17 25.59
C LYS A 400 -0.21 -32.23 25.38
N LYS A 401 0.02 -30.92 25.46
CA LYS A 401 -1.01 -29.91 25.19
C LYS A 401 -1.57 -30.06 23.77
N LEU A 402 -0.71 -30.20 22.77
CA LEU A 402 -1.14 -30.43 21.39
C LEU A 402 -1.92 -31.74 21.24
N THR A 403 -1.52 -32.80 21.93
CA THR A 403 -2.24 -34.08 21.95
C THR A 403 -3.64 -33.91 22.53
N ASP A 404 -3.77 -33.24 23.67
CA ASP A 404 -5.05 -32.97 24.32
C ASP A 404 -5.96 -32.12 23.41
N GLU A 405 -5.41 -31.09 22.74
CA GLU A 405 -6.12 -30.27 21.76
C GLU A 405 -6.63 -31.09 20.55
N ILE A 406 -5.80 -32.01 20.02
CA ILE A 406 -6.19 -32.90 18.92
C ILE A 406 -7.29 -33.87 19.36
N LEU A 407 -7.23 -34.39 20.59
CA LEU A 407 -8.25 -35.31 21.10
C LEU A 407 -9.59 -34.62 21.37
N GLU A 408 -9.56 -33.36 21.79
CA GLU A 408 -10.76 -32.56 22.03
C GLU A 408 -11.50 -32.22 20.72
N ASN A 409 -10.75 -31.82 19.68
CA ASN A 409 -11.33 -31.38 18.39
C ASN A 409 -10.59 -31.98 17.19
N PRO A 410 -10.66 -33.31 16.98
CA PRO A 410 -9.83 -34.02 16.00
C PRO A 410 -10.07 -33.60 14.55
N THR A 411 -11.30 -33.18 14.22
CA THR A 411 -11.67 -32.74 12.88
C THR A 411 -10.96 -31.48 12.42
N ASN A 412 -10.35 -30.71 13.34
CA ASN A 412 -9.69 -29.44 13.06
C ASN A 412 -8.19 -29.57 12.75
N PHE A 413 -7.65 -30.79 12.76
CA PHE A 413 -6.21 -31.02 12.59
C PHE A 413 -5.90 -31.96 11.43
N VAL A 414 -4.81 -31.66 10.73
CA VAL A 414 -4.20 -32.51 9.73
C VAL A 414 -2.71 -32.61 10.01
N ALA A 415 -2.18 -33.82 10.04
CA ALA A 415 -0.76 -34.07 10.16
C ALA A 415 -0.15 -34.29 8.78
N GLN A 416 1.07 -33.79 8.57
CA GLN A 416 1.82 -33.99 7.34
C GLN A 416 3.20 -34.56 7.65
N GLU A 417 3.69 -35.41 6.77
CA GLU A 417 5.04 -35.97 6.89
C GLU A 417 6.08 -34.84 6.84
N LYS A 418 7.12 -34.96 7.67
CA LYS A 418 8.27 -34.07 7.60
C LYS A 418 9.08 -34.33 6.33
N ILE A 419 9.01 -33.41 5.37
CA ILE A 419 9.83 -33.48 4.16
C ILE A 419 10.97 -32.46 4.23
N SER A 420 12.18 -32.93 3.89
CA SER A 420 13.33 -32.06 3.62
C SER A 420 13.33 -31.66 2.15
N PHE A 421 12.94 -30.42 1.87
CA PHE A 421 12.97 -29.85 0.52
C PHE A 421 14.39 -29.54 0.04
N SER A 422 14.54 -29.39 -1.28
CA SER A 422 15.82 -29.09 -1.93
C SER A 422 16.43 -27.76 -1.49
N THR A 423 17.75 -27.68 -1.62
CA THR A 423 18.54 -26.46 -1.43
C THR A 423 19.01 -25.90 -2.77
N ALA A 424 19.09 -24.57 -2.88
CA ALA A 424 19.65 -23.88 -4.04
C ALA A 424 20.72 -22.85 -3.62
N PRO A 425 21.62 -22.44 -4.53
CA PRO A 425 22.63 -21.43 -4.24
C PRO A 425 22.05 -20.08 -3.88
N ASN A 426 22.47 -19.56 -2.73
CA ASN A 426 22.11 -18.23 -2.27
C ASN A 426 23.37 -17.42 -1.99
N PHE A 427 23.45 -16.22 -2.56
CA PHE A 427 24.61 -15.34 -2.40
C PHE A 427 24.50 -14.52 -1.12
N ILE A 428 25.40 -14.72 -0.17
CA ILE A 428 25.48 -14.01 1.11
C ILE A 428 26.93 -13.61 1.36
N LYS A 429 27.19 -12.34 1.71
CA LYS A 429 28.53 -11.84 2.13
C LYS A 429 29.67 -12.41 1.26
N GLU A 430 29.54 -12.25 -0.06
CA GLU A 430 30.53 -12.64 -1.08
C GLU A 430 30.74 -14.14 -1.34
N HIS A 431 29.90 -15.02 -0.78
CA HIS A 431 29.96 -16.46 -1.05
C HIS A 431 28.58 -17.05 -1.34
N LEU A 432 28.57 -18.23 -1.97
CA LEU A 432 27.37 -19.03 -2.17
C LEU A 432 27.21 -20.01 -1.02
N GLU A 433 25.99 -20.09 -0.50
CA GLU A 433 25.60 -21.12 0.46
C GLU A 433 24.27 -21.77 0.08
N PRO A 434 24.08 -23.07 0.40
CA PRO A 434 22.83 -23.76 0.12
C PRO A 434 21.73 -23.27 1.07
N ARG A 435 20.58 -22.89 0.50
CA ARG A 435 19.38 -22.50 1.25
C ARG A 435 18.16 -23.23 0.71
N LYS A 436 17.23 -23.60 1.59
CA LYS A 436 15.96 -24.23 1.20
C LYS A 436 15.10 -23.25 0.41
N ILE A 437 14.41 -23.78 -0.59
CA ILE A 437 13.56 -22.98 -1.48
C ILE A 437 12.13 -23.50 -1.55
N LEU A 438 11.20 -22.58 -1.79
CA LEU A 438 9.81 -22.84 -2.13
C LEU A 438 9.45 -22.00 -3.35
N CYS A 439 8.91 -22.63 -4.38
CA CYS A 439 8.56 -22.00 -5.64
C CYS A 439 7.04 -21.82 -5.70
N ARG A 440 6.55 -20.58 -5.77
CA ARG A 440 5.16 -20.30 -6.09
C ARG A 440 5.02 -20.00 -7.56
N THR A 441 4.18 -20.75 -8.26
CA THR A 441 3.78 -20.44 -9.63
C THR A 441 2.28 -20.20 -9.71
N PHE A 442 1.81 -19.72 -10.85
CA PHE A 442 0.43 -19.29 -11.05
C PHE A 442 -0.14 -19.91 -12.31
N SER A 443 -1.44 -20.20 -12.26
CA SER A 443 -2.22 -20.58 -13.42
C SER A 443 -3.51 -19.78 -13.46
N ILE A 444 -3.99 -19.52 -14.67
CA ILE A 444 -5.21 -18.75 -14.93
C ILE A 444 -6.08 -19.51 -15.92
N ALA A 445 -7.40 -19.42 -15.75
CA ALA A 445 -8.34 -20.02 -16.69
C ALA A 445 -8.16 -19.42 -18.08
N LYS A 446 -8.09 -20.27 -19.10
CA LYS A 446 -8.00 -19.88 -20.51
C LYS A 446 -8.83 -20.87 -21.32
N GLU A 447 -9.97 -20.40 -21.82
CA GLU A 447 -10.93 -21.24 -22.56
C GLU A 447 -11.34 -22.48 -21.74
N ASP A 448 -11.01 -23.68 -22.23
CA ASP A 448 -11.30 -24.96 -21.57
C ASP A 448 -10.13 -25.52 -20.74
N SER A 449 -9.01 -24.80 -20.65
CA SER A 449 -7.79 -25.21 -19.93
C SER A 449 -7.25 -24.09 -19.01
N TYR A 450 -6.00 -24.21 -18.58
CA TYR A 450 -5.28 -23.25 -17.76
C TYR A 450 -3.96 -22.84 -18.42
N SER A 451 -3.70 -21.53 -18.49
CA SER A 451 -2.40 -20.96 -18.86
C SER A 451 -1.54 -20.87 -17.60
N VAL A 452 -0.32 -21.45 -17.62
CA VAL A 452 0.59 -21.48 -16.48
C VAL A 452 1.71 -20.46 -16.69
N MET A 453 2.03 -19.69 -15.66
CA MET A 453 3.11 -18.71 -15.70
C MET A 453 4.46 -19.43 -15.82
N PRO A 454 5.28 -19.17 -16.86
CA PRO A 454 6.61 -19.74 -16.93
C PRO A 454 7.47 -19.12 -15.80
N GLY A 455 7.76 -19.92 -14.78
CA GLY A 455 8.45 -19.50 -13.57
C GLY A 455 7.45 -19.05 -12.49
N GLY A 456 7.78 -17.96 -11.80
CA GLY A 456 6.97 -17.43 -10.70
C GLY A 456 7.80 -16.77 -9.62
N LEU A 457 7.39 -16.91 -8.37
CA LEU A 457 8.03 -16.34 -7.20
C LEU A 457 8.77 -17.44 -6.42
N VAL A 458 10.08 -17.32 -6.27
CA VAL A 458 10.86 -18.23 -5.41
C VAL A 458 11.14 -17.55 -4.09
N ARG A 459 10.85 -18.25 -2.99
CA ARG A 459 11.13 -17.82 -1.64
C ARG A 459 12.21 -18.70 -1.03
N VAL A 460 13.06 -18.11 -0.20
CA VAL A 460 14.24 -18.73 0.39
C VAL A 460 14.16 -18.57 1.91
N ALA A 461 14.58 -19.59 2.66
CA ALA A 461 14.65 -19.54 4.11
C ALA A 461 15.62 -18.44 4.58
N ALA A 462 15.29 -17.73 5.66
CA ALA A 462 16.12 -16.62 6.15
C ALA A 462 17.45 -17.16 6.69
N ASP A 463 17.39 -18.20 7.52
CA ASP A 463 18.57 -18.85 8.08
C ASP A 463 18.89 -20.21 7.43
N ARG A 464 20.15 -20.64 7.58
CA ARG A 464 20.69 -21.89 7.00
C ARG A 464 20.01 -23.13 7.56
N GLU A 465 19.75 -23.11 8.86
CA GLU A 465 19.20 -24.24 9.62
C GLU A 465 17.67 -24.17 9.72
N GLU A 466 17.07 -23.03 9.38
CA GLU A 466 15.63 -22.88 9.38
C GLU A 466 14.99 -23.85 8.37
N LEU A 467 13.98 -24.59 8.87
CA LEU A 467 13.14 -25.42 8.01
C LEU A 467 12.13 -24.59 7.20
N PHE A 468 12.04 -23.27 7.46
CA PHE A 468 10.89 -22.45 7.07
C PHE A 468 11.21 -21.39 6.04
N VAL A 469 10.29 -21.22 5.10
CA VAL A 469 10.30 -20.15 4.12
C VAL A 469 9.04 -19.31 4.33
N SER A 470 9.15 -18.20 5.06
CA SER A 470 8.05 -17.26 5.30
C SER A 470 8.51 -15.81 5.17
N ASN A 471 7.70 -15.00 4.47
CA ASN A 471 7.95 -13.56 4.33
C ASN A 471 7.83 -12.83 5.68
N GLN A 472 6.97 -13.31 6.58
CA GLN A 472 6.80 -12.71 7.91
C GLN A 472 8.04 -12.88 8.79
N ARG A 473 8.88 -13.90 8.53
CA ARG A 473 10.14 -14.14 9.25
C ARG A 473 11.38 -13.63 8.51
N GLY A 474 11.22 -13.00 7.34
CA GLY A 474 12.32 -12.35 6.63
C GLY A 474 13.03 -13.17 5.56
N GLY A 475 12.36 -14.14 4.97
CA GLY A 475 12.90 -14.87 3.81
C GLY A 475 13.27 -13.95 2.65
N THR A 476 14.31 -14.32 1.89
CA THR A 476 14.71 -13.63 0.66
C THR A 476 13.97 -14.22 -0.54
N SER A 477 13.85 -13.44 -1.62
CA SER A 477 13.26 -13.89 -2.88
C SER A 477 14.34 -14.22 -3.91
N LYS A 478 14.02 -15.04 -4.92
CA LYS A 478 14.80 -15.21 -6.14
C LYS A 478 13.93 -14.98 -7.37
N ASP A 479 14.54 -14.54 -8.47
CA ASP A 479 13.91 -14.65 -9.80
C ASP A 479 13.86 -16.13 -10.21
N PHE A 480 12.78 -16.52 -10.88
CA PHE A 480 12.52 -17.92 -11.26
C PHE A 480 12.53 -18.04 -12.78
N TRP A 481 13.53 -18.73 -13.30
CA TRP A 481 13.80 -18.88 -14.72
C TRP A 481 13.40 -20.26 -15.20
N ILE A 482 12.65 -20.29 -16.30
CA ILE A 482 12.49 -21.48 -17.12
C ILE A 482 13.41 -21.31 -18.32
N ILE A 483 14.40 -22.17 -18.45
CA ILE A 483 15.42 -22.11 -19.51
C ILE A 483 15.09 -23.10 -20.63
N SER A 484 15.40 -22.73 -21.88
CA SER A 484 15.19 -23.57 -23.06
C SER A 484 16.43 -23.70 -23.94
N ASP A 485 16.52 -24.79 -24.69
CA ASP A 485 17.54 -24.95 -25.73
C ASP A 485 17.26 -24.01 -26.93
N ASP A 486 15.99 -23.65 -27.16
CA ASP A 486 15.56 -22.78 -28.27
C ASP A 486 15.77 -21.28 -27.98
N SER A 487 16.07 -20.51 -29.03
CA SER A 487 16.21 -19.06 -28.94
C SER A 487 14.87 -18.40 -28.57
N GLN A 488 14.90 -17.55 -27.55
CA GLN A 488 13.74 -16.81 -27.09
C GLN A 488 13.74 -15.39 -27.65
N ASN A 489 12.57 -14.88 -28.03
CA ASN A 489 12.44 -13.47 -28.38
C ASN A 489 12.50 -12.61 -27.11
N TYR A 490 13.57 -11.82 -26.96
CA TYR A 490 13.81 -10.98 -25.78
C TYR A 490 12.92 -9.73 -25.70
N LEU A 491 12.07 -9.46 -26.70
CA LEU A 491 11.19 -8.29 -26.70
C LEU A 491 10.01 -8.51 -25.75
N GLN A 492 10.05 -7.85 -24.58
CA GLN A 492 8.91 -7.72 -23.68
C GLN A 492 7.91 -6.71 -24.25
N ASN A 493 7.00 -7.18 -25.13
CA ASN A 493 5.90 -6.36 -25.63
C ASN A 493 4.72 -6.41 -24.65
N TYR A 494 4.70 -5.53 -23.65
CA TYR A 494 3.53 -5.29 -22.78
C TYR A 494 2.51 -4.35 -23.43
N SER A 495 2.24 -4.53 -24.73
CA SER A 495 1.14 -3.86 -25.42
C SER A 495 -0.07 -4.76 -25.32
N TRP A 496 -0.91 -4.52 -24.31
CA TRP A 496 -2.04 -5.41 -23.98
C TRP A 496 -3.19 -5.36 -24.99
N ASN A 497 -3.29 -4.30 -25.80
CA ASN A 497 -4.27 -4.21 -26.88
C ASN A 497 -3.95 -3.08 -27.87
N LYS A 498 -4.13 -3.33 -29.17
CA LYS A 498 -4.13 -2.30 -30.24
C LYS A 498 -5.55 -1.89 -30.67
N THR A 499 -6.56 -2.66 -30.27
CA THR A 499 -7.91 -2.66 -30.87
C THR A 499 -8.98 -1.95 -30.05
N ILE A 500 -8.75 -1.69 -28.76
CA ILE A 500 -9.70 -0.97 -27.92
C ILE A 500 -9.36 0.52 -27.98
N SER A 501 -10.34 1.37 -28.30
CA SER A 501 -10.19 2.81 -28.12
C SER A 501 -9.97 3.05 -26.63
N ASN A 502 -8.72 3.25 -26.20
CA ASN A 502 -8.41 3.62 -24.84
C ASN A 502 -9.21 4.89 -24.52
N GLN A 503 -10.31 4.75 -23.77
CA GLN A 503 -11.05 5.91 -23.30
C GLN A 503 -10.06 6.71 -22.47
N THR A 504 -9.72 7.90 -22.96
CA THR A 504 -8.79 8.78 -22.27
C THR A 504 -9.38 9.11 -20.91
N LEU A 505 -8.75 8.60 -19.84
CA LEU A 505 -9.12 8.90 -18.45
C LEU A 505 -9.27 10.42 -18.29
N SER A 506 -10.49 10.84 -17.94
CA SER A 506 -10.82 12.24 -17.64
C SER A 506 -10.77 12.46 -16.13
N ILE A 507 -10.66 13.73 -15.69
CA ILE A 507 -10.80 14.08 -14.26
C ILE A 507 -12.11 13.54 -13.67
N ASN A 508 -13.13 13.42 -14.51
CA ASN A 508 -14.43 12.85 -14.17
C ASN A 508 -14.36 11.41 -13.63
N ASP A 509 -13.29 10.69 -13.93
CA ASP A 509 -13.15 9.25 -13.75
C ASP A 509 -12.30 8.90 -12.52
N VAL A 510 -11.77 9.92 -11.83
CA VAL A 510 -10.99 9.76 -10.61
C VAL A 510 -11.89 9.20 -9.50
N PRO A 511 -11.53 8.07 -8.86
CA PRO A 511 -12.27 7.53 -7.73
C PRO A 511 -12.35 8.54 -6.59
N SER A 512 -13.50 8.63 -5.91
CA SER A 512 -13.75 9.63 -4.85
C SER A 512 -12.72 9.58 -3.71
N ASN A 513 -12.24 8.39 -3.34
CA ASN A 513 -11.21 8.24 -2.29
C ASN A 513 -9.82 8.62 -2.79
N THR A 514 -9.48 8.33 -4.05
CA THR A 514 -8.26 8.86 -4.66
C THR A 514 -8.28 10.39 -4.64
N ALA A 515 -9.43 10.96 -5.01
CA ALA A 515 -9.66 12.40 -4.96
C ALA A 515 -9.54 12.99 -3.55
N GLU A 516 -10.17 12.34 -2.56
CA GLU A 516 -10.10 12.73 -1.15
C GLU A 516 -8.67 12.66 -0.60
N ASN A 517 -7.95 11.57 -0.86
CA ASN A 517 -6.56 11.44 -0.40
C ASN A 517 -5.65 12.46 -1.09
N LEU A 518 -5.91 12.85 -2.35
CA LEU A 518 -5.13 13.90 -3.02
C LEU A 518 -5.37 15.25 -2.34
N PHE A 519 -6.63 15.58 -2.09
CA PHE A 519 -7.03 16.78 -1.36
C PHE A 519 -6.39 16.86 0.02
N TRP A 520 -6.53 15.81 0.83
CA TRP A 520 -5.93 15.76 2.17
C TRP A 520 -4.42 15.70 2.15
N SER A 521 -3.80 15.02 1.18
CA SER A 521 -2.33 15.04 1.01
C SER A 521 -1.83 16.46 0.78
N GLY A 522 -2.51 17.25 -0.05
CA GLY A 522 -2.22 18.67 -0.26
C GLY A 522 -2.35 19.48 1.03
N ARG A 523 -3.45 19.29 1.78
CA ARG A 523 -3.66 19.96 3.08
C ARG A 523 -2.55 19.61 4.07
N TYR A 524 -2.31 18.33 4.32
CA TYR A 524 -1.30 17.91 5.30
C TYR A 524 0.09 18.38 4.92
N LEU A 525 0.46 18.32 3.65
CA LEU A 525 1.75 18.81 3.19
C LEU A 525 1.89 20.32 3.37
N GLY A 526 0.84 21.08 3.03
CA GLY A 526 0.77 22.52 3.27
C GLY A 526 0.97 22.86 4.75
N ARG A 527 0.24 22.16 5.62
CA ARG A 527 0.33 22.31 7.08
C ARG A 527 1.73 22.00 7.60
N THR A 528 2.27 20.85 7.25
CA THR A 528 3.61 20.40 7.63
C THR A 528 4.68 21.42 7.19
N LEU A 529 4.61 21.93 5.97
CA LEU A 529 5.57 22.92 5.47
C LEU A 529 5.47 24.26 6.22
N PHE A 530 4.25 24.76 6.42
CA PHE A 530 4.03 26.03 7.12
C PHE A 530 4.48 25.95 8.59
N THR A 531 4.13 24.86 9.28
CA THR A 531 4.55 24.62 10.67
C THR A 531 6.06 24.50 10.76
N ALA A 532 6.73 23.78 9.85
CA ALA A 532 8.19 23.69 9.84
C ALA A 532 8.87 25.06 9.69
N ARG A 533 8.39 25.89 8.77
CA ARG A 533 8.93 27.25 8.56
C ARG A 533 8.72 28.12 9.79
N TYR A 534 7.56 28.02 10.43
CA TYR A 534 7.24 28.78 11.62
C TYR A 534 8.13 28.35 12.80
N LEU A 535 8.20 27.05 13.10
CA LEU A 535 9.04 26.53 14.18
C LEU A 535 10.52 26.85 13.98
N ARG A 536 11.02 26.72 12.74
CA ARG A 536 12.40 27.12 12.41
C ARG A 536 12.64 28.61 12.67
N MET A 537 11.72 29.48 12.26
CA MET A 537 11.81 30.91 12.53
C MET A 537 11.85 31.19 14.03
N VAL A 538 10.95 30.59 14.83
CA VAL A 538 10.94 30.75 16.29
C VAL A 538 12.26 30.28 16.92
N LEU A 539 12.77 29.11 16.51
CA LEU A 539 14.07 28.60 16.97
C LEU A 539 15.22 29.56 16.64
N ASN A 540 15.21 30.17 15.45
CA ASN A 540 16.22 31.15 15.08
C ASN A 540 16.11 32.42 15.93
N GLN A 541 14.90 32.91 16.22
CA GLN A 541 14.72 34.05 17.13
C GLN A 541 15.19 33.74 18.55
N MET A 542 14.89 32.53 19.07
CA MET A 542 15.40 32.08 20.37
C MET A 542 16.93 32.11 20.43
N MET A 543 17.60 31.67 19.35
CA MET A 543 19.06 31.72 19.27
C MET A 543 19.58 33.16 19.29
N HIS A 544 18.95 34.09 18.56
CA HIS A 544 19.37 35.50 18.53
C HIS A 544 19.33 36.16 19.91
N VAL A 545 18.29 35.90 20.71
CA VAL A 545 18.14 36.48 22.06
C VAL A 545 19.18 35.93 23.04
N GLN A 546 19.59 34.66 22.92
CA GLN A 546 20.66 34.09 23.76
C GLN A 546 22.02 34.79 23.58
N PHE A 547 22.26 35.43 22.43
CA PHE A 547 23.49 36.18 22.18
C PHE A 547 23.44 37.65 22.65
N HIS A 548 22.25 38.23 22.86
CA HIS A 548 22.04 39.62 23.23
C HIS A 548 21.35 39.74 24.60
N ASN A 549 22.14 39.73 25.67
CA ASN A 549 21.70 39.52 27.05
C ASN A 549 20.84 40.64 27.73
N ASP A 550 20.23 41.62 27.04
CA ASP A 550 19.77 42.84 27.74
C ASP A 550 18.58 43.65 27.16
N ARG A 551 17.65 43.08 26.38
CA ARG A 551 16.47 43.83 25.90
C ARG A 551 15.13 43.24 26.38
N LYS A 552 14.36 44.04 27.13
CA LYS A 552 12.99 43.69 27.58
C LYS A 552 12.05 43.33 26.42
N SER A 553 12.13 44.06 25.31
CA SER A 553 11.29 43.84 24.12
C SER A 553 11.51 42.48 23.46
N GLU A 554 12.73 41.93 23.52
CA GLU A 554 13.07 40.61 22.94
C GLU A 554 12.49 39.44 23.76
N SER A 555 12.29 39.64 25.07
CA SER A 555 11.61 38.67 25.94
C SER A 555 10.09 38.64 25.68
N GLU A 556 9.49 39.81 25.45
CA GLU A 556 8.06 39.94 25.13
C GLU A 556 7.73 39.40 23.73
N SER A 557 8.58 39.67 22.72
CA SER A 557 8.38 39.14 21.37
C SER A 557 8.44 37.61 21.35
N LEU A 558 9.40 36.99 22.06
CA LEU A 558 9.46 35.54 22.20
C LEU A 558 8.21 34.95 22.88
N LYS A 559 7.68 35.62 23.92
CA LYS A 559 6.45 35.16 24.57
C LYS A 559 5.28 35.11 23.58
N ILE A 560 5.10 36.15 22.77
CA ILE A 560 4.07 36.20 21.72
C ILE A 560 4.30 35.11 20.66
N LEU A 561 5.56 34.92 20.24
CA LEU A 561 5.93 33.88 19.29
C LEU A 561 5.69 32.46 19.81
N PHE A 562 5.85 32.23 21.12
CA PHE A 562 5.52 30.95 21.75
C PHE A 562 4.00 30.71 21.83
N GLN A 563 3.24 31.69 22.31
CA GLN A 563 1.77 31.60 22.37
C GLN A 563 1.17 31.34 20.97
N SER A 564 1.68 32.03 19.95
CA SER A 564 1.25 31.84 18.56
C SER A 564 1.59 30.47 17.98
N ILE A 565 2.64 29.75 18.45
CA ILE A 565 2.82 28.33 18.07
C ILE A 565 1.56 27.54 18.42
N THR A 566 1.04 27.73 19.62
CA THR A 566 -0.14 26.99 20.11
C THR A 566 -1.38 27.33 19.30
N ASN A 567 -1.60 28.61 19.00
CA ASN A 567 -2.75 29.05 18.21
C ASN A 567 -2.69 28.51 16.77
N ILE A 568 -1.54 28.68 16.09
CA ILE A 568 -1.36 28.27 14.69
C ILE A 568 -1.43 26.76 14.52
N THR A 569 -0.93 25.99 15.49
CA THR A 569 -0.95 24.51 15.43
C THR A 569 -2.15 23.90 16.14
N SER A 570 -2.94 24.70 16.85
CA SER A 570 -4.04 24.25 17.71
C SER A 570 -3.63 23.23 18.80
N THR A 571 -2.37 23.25 19.25
CA THR A 571 -1.83 22.30 20.23
C THR A 571 -2.09 22.73 21.68
N PHE A 572 -3.34 23.07 21.99
CA PHE A 572 -3.75 23.54 23.34
C PHE A 572 -3.55 22.45 24.42
N PRO A 573 -3.27 22.82 25.69
CA PRO A 573 -3.05 24.19 26.17
C PRO A 573 -1.69 24.77 25.74
N GLY A 574 -0.67 23.96 25.50
CA GLY A 574 0.61 24.40 24.92
C GLY A 574 1.26 25.54 25.71
N PHE A 575 1.57 26.64 25.01
CA PHE A 575 2.08 27.91 25.55
C PHE A 575 0.97 28.88 26.02
N THR A 576 -0.27 28.41 26.14
CA THR A 576 -1.43 29.21 26.54
C THR A 576 -2.21 28.51 27.65
N GLY A 577 -3.10 29.23 28.34
CA GLY A 577 -3.98 28.63 29.35
C GLY A 577 -3.22 28.04 30.54
N GLU A 578 -3.71 26.94 31.10
CA GLU A 578 -3.21 26.36 32.36
C GLU A 578 -1.74 25.88 32.31
N ASN A 579 -1.20 25.59 31.11
CA ASN A 579 0.16 25.09 30.92
C ASN A 579 1.18 26.18 30.53
N GLU A 580 0.74 27.45 30.41
CA GLU A 580 1.59 28.54 29.94
C GLU A 580 2.86 28.71 30.79
N GLU A 581 2.74 28.70 32.12
CA GLU A 581 3.90 28.89 33.00
C GLU A 581 4.93 27.76 32.89
N GLU A 582 4.50 26.50 32.78
CA GLU A 582 5.42 25.36 32.64
C GLU A 582 6.08 25.37 31.25
N ALA A 583 5.30 25.63 30.20
CA ALA A 583 5.81 25.70 28.83
C ALA A 583 6.82 26.84 28.65
N LEU A 584 6.57 28.02 29.25
CA LEU A 584 7.50 29.15 29.19
C LEU A 584 8.79 28.92 30.01
N ARG A 585 8.77 28.06 31.04
CA ARG A 585 9.99 27.67 31.78
C ARG A 585 10.92 26.81 30.93
N ASN A 586 10.38 25.98 30.03
CA ASN A 586 11.17 25.17 29.11
C ASN A 586 10.57 25.17 27.69
N PRO A 587 10.71 26.28 26.93
CA PRO A 587 10.10 26.42 25.61
C PRO A 587 10.60 25.38 24.61
N LEU A 588 11.88 24.99 24.72
CA LEU A 588 12.48 24.01 23.83
C LEU A 588 11.82 22.62 23.97
N LYS A 589 11.47 22.21 25.18
CA LYS A 589 10.75 20.94 25.43
C LYS A 589 9.38 20.95 24.76
N GLU A 590 8.62 22.04 24.90
CA GLU A 590 7.29 22.15 24.28
C GLU A 590 7.38 22.20 22.75
N ILE A 591 8.31 22.97 22.19
CA ILE A 591 8.60 23.01 20.75
C ILE A 591 9.00 21.63 20.23
N THR A 592 9.81 20.88 20.97
CA THR A 592 10.20 19.51 20.62
C THR A 592 8.98 18.58 20.60
N GLY A 593 8.06 18.74 21.55
CA GLY A 593 6.78 18.02 21.56
C GLY A 593 5.94 18.32 20.31
N VAL A 594 5.81 19.59 19.93
CA VAL A 594 5.11 19.99 18.68
C VAL A 594 5.86 19.50 17.43
N ALA A 595 7.19 19.38 17.48
CA ALA A 595 7.99 18.91 16.36
C ALA A 595 7.93 17.38 16.17
N LEU A 596 7.95 16.59 17.25
CA LEU A 596 8.24 15.15 17.17
C LEU A 596 7.15 14.22 17.72
N ASP A 597 6.25 14.69 18.60
CA ASP A 597 5.18 13.85 19.17
C ASP A 597 3.99 13.77 18.20
N SER A 598 3.79 12.58 17.62
CA SER A 598 2.70 12.32 16.69
C SER A 598 1.35 12.09 17.35
N ARG A 599 1.29 11.96 18.68
CA ARG A 599 0.03 11.86 19.44
C ARG A 599 -0.57 13.22 19.76
N LYS A 600 0.24 14.28 19.73
CA LYS A 600 -0.23 15.66 19.92
C LYS A 600 -0.94 16.13 18.66
N ILE A 601 -2.27 16.28 18.72
CA ILE A 601 -3.09 16.72 17.58
C ILE A 601 -2.63 18.10 17.12
N GLY A 602 -2.49 18.30 15.80
CA GLY A 602 -2.05 19.57 15.22
C GLY A 602 -0.53 19.77 15.18
N SER A 603 0.23 18.90 15.83
CA SER A 603 1.70 18.93 15.80
C SER A 603 2.25 18.71 14.39
N PHE A 604 3.51 19.12 14.17
CA PHE A 604 4.23 18.85 12.93
C PHE A 604 4.32 17.34 12.66
N ALA A 605 4.66 16.55 13.68
CA ALA A 605 4.78 15.10 13.56
C ALA A 605 3.45 14.42 13.22
N GLN A 606 2.34 14.86 13.83
CA GLN A 606 1.01 14.33 13.54
C GLN A 606 0.56 14.70 12.11
N SER A 607 0.80 15.94 11.68
CA SER A 607 0.50 16.40 10.32
C SER A 607 1.30 15.61 9.28
N LEU A 608 2.59 15.38 9.56
CA LEU A 608 3.47 14.57 8.70
C LEU A 608 3.05 13.09 8.67
N GLN A 609 2.60 12.53 9.79
CA GLN A 609 2.04 11.18 9.82
C GLN A 609 0.74 11.08 9.00
N SER A 610 -0.11 12.11 9.05
CA SER A 610 -1.36 12.15 8.27
C SER A 610 -1.08 12.29 6.76
N PHE A 611 -0.09 13.11 6.39
CA PHE A 611 0.46 13.16 5.04
C PHE A 611 0.96 11.78 4.60
N THR A 612 1.70 11.10 5.48
CA THR A 612 2.24 9.75 5.22
C THR A 612 1.13 8.76 4.91
N ILE A 613 0.08 8.68 5.73
CA ILE A 613 -1.05 7.76 5.52
C ILE A 613 -1.77 8.04 4.19
N SER A 614 -2.01 9.31 3.89
CA SER A 614 -2.67 9.75 2.64
C SER A 614 -1.81 9.42 1.42
N TYR A 615 -0.50 9.66 1.53
CA TYR A 615 0.49 9.34 0.51
C TYR A 615 0.52 7.84 0.19
N TYR A 616 0.57 6.97 1.21
CA TYR A 616 0.55 5.52 1.01
C TYR A 616 -0.72 5.04 0.28
N SER A 617 -1.87 5.67 0.52
CA SER A 617 -3.12 5.33 -0.16
C SER A 617 -3.09 5.66 -1.66
N LEU A 618 -2.20 6.53 -2.11
CA LEU A 618 -2.09 7.01 -3.49
C LEU A 618 -0.87 6.46 -4.24
N ARG A 619 -0.29 5.37 -3.73
CA ARG A 619 0.96 4.78 -4.23
C ARG A 619 1.03 4.57 -5.75
N ASN A 620 -0.08 4.21 -6.38
CA ASN A 620 -0.17 3.97 -7.82
C ASN A 620 -0.06 5.24 -8.68
N LEU A 621 -0.23 6.43 -8.09
CA LEU A 621 -0.10 7.72 -8.79
C LEU A 621 1.30 8.33 -8.69
N TRP A 622 2.10 7.91 -7.72
CA TRP A 622 3.39 8.53 -7.45
C TRP A 622 4.48 7.98 -8.35
N SER A 623 5.32 8.88 -8.86
CA SER A 623 6.53 8.48 -9.58
C SER A 623 7.59 7.91 -8.63
N LYS A 624 8.58 7.22 -9.18
CA LYS A 624 9.73 6.71 -8.42
C LYS A 624 10.49 7.84 -7.72
N ASP A 625 10.59 9.01 -8.36
CA ASP A 625 11.26 10.18 -7.77
C ASP A 625 10.49 10.78 -6.59
N MET A 626 9.16 10.77 -6.62
CA MET A 626 8.37 11.16 -5.45
C MET A 626 8.61 10.21 -4.28
N TRP A 627 8.67 8.91 -4.58
CA TRP A 627 8.93 7.90 -3.57
C TRP A 627 10.29 8.10 -2.90
N ARG A 628 11.34 8.38 -3.67
CA ARG A 628 12.67 8.77 -3.16
C ARG A 628 12.60 9.88 -2.13
N VAL A 629 11.97 10.99 -2.51
CA VAL A 629 11.88 12.17 -1.65
C VAL A 629 11.06 11.86 -0.41
N PHE A 630 9.96 11.12 -0.57
CA PHE A 630 9.12 10.69 0.54
C PHE A 630 9.86 9.78 1.53
N ASP A 631 10.57 8.76 1.07
CA ASP A 631 11.37 7.88 1.92
C ASP A 631 12.49 8.66 2.64
N ALA A 632 13.11 9.63 1.95
CA ALA A 632 14.06 10.54 2.57
C ALA A 632 13.40 11.34 3.72
N ILE A 633 12.19 11.87 3.54
CA ILE A 633 11.44 12.57 4.61
C ILE A 633 11.27 11.66 5.84
N GLN A 634 10.86 10.40 5.63
CA GLN A 634 10.68 9.42 6.72
C GLN A 634 11.99 9.09 7.44
N LYS A 635 13.07 8.82 6.69
CA LYS A 635 14.40 8.55 7.24
C LYS A 635 14.92 9.71 8.08
N GLN A 636 14.66 10.95 7.66
CA GLN A 636 15.07 12.14 8.41
C GLN A 636 14.33 12.25 9.74
N LEU A 637 13.01 12.02 9.75
CA LEU A 637 12.21 12.03 10.98
C LEU A 637 12.67 10.94 11.94
N LYS A 638 12.91 9.73 11.43
CA LYS A 638 13.39 8.60 12.24
C LYS A 638 14.74 8.91 12.89
N LYS A 639 15.68 9.43 12.11
CA LYS A 639 17.03 9.78 12.59
C LYS A 639 16.98 10.79 13.75
N VAL A 640 16.14 11.82 13.63
CA VAL A 640 16.05 12.84 14.71
C VAL A 640 15.38 12.27 15.95
N LYS A 641 14.39 11.39 15.82
CA LYS A 641 13.77 10.71 16.98
C LYS A 641 14.72 9.79 17.76
N GLU A 642 15.82 9.38 17.15
CA GLU A 642 16.85 8.54 17.78
C GLU A 642 17.92 9.38 18.53
N GLU A 643 17.86 10.71 18.47
CA GLU A 643 18.76 11.60 19.22
C GLU A 643 18.41 11.60 20.73
N GLU A 644 19.43 11.54 21.59
CA GLU A 644 19.27 11.55 23.06
C GLU A 644 18.94 12.94 23.61
N GLU A 645 19.49 14.00 22.99
CA GLU A 645 19.30 15.39 23.40
C GLU A 645 18.97 16.28 22.19
N TYR A 646 17.99 17.17 22.37
CA TYR A 646 17.54 18.11 21.35
C TYR A 646 18.07 19.51 21.66
N THR A 647 18.75 20.13 20.70
CA THR A 647 19.23 21.51 20.79
C THR A 647 18.50 22.39 19.78
N MET A 648 18.50 23.71 19.99
CA MET A 648 17.93 24.65 19.03
C MET A 648 18.58 24.52 17.64
N VAL A 649 19.90 24.30 17.60
CA VAL A 649 20.66 24.11 16.36
C VAL A 649 20.28 22.80 15.66
N SER A 650 20.17 21.69 16.40
CA SER A 650 19.81 20.40 15.79
C SER A 650 18.38 20.41 15.24
N LEU A 651 17.42 21.01 15.97
CA LEU A 651 16.04 21.16 15.51
C LEU A 651 15.90 22.12 14.33
N SER A 652 16.63 23.24 14.32
CA SER A 652 16.63 24.17 13.18
C SER A 652 17.19 23.49 11.92
N ALA A 653 18.31 22.78 12.05
CA ALA A 653 18.90 22.00 10.96
C ALA A 653 18.00 20.84 10.48
N PHE A 654 17.21 20.25 11.37
CA PHE A 654 16.17 19.29 11.02
C PHE A 654 15.11 19.96 10.14
N PHE A 655 14.56 21.10 10.55
CA PHE A 655 13.54 21.80 9.77
C PHE A 655 14.05 22.29 8.42
N ASP A 656 15.29 22.77 8.30
CA ASP A 656 15.87 23.14 6.99
C ASP A 656 15.87 21.97 6.00
N LYS A 657 16.29 20.78 6.46
CA LYS A 657 16.28 19.56 5.66
C LYS A 657 14.86 19.13 5.30
N MET A 658 13.93 19.22 6.25
CA MET A 658 12.52 18.88 6.02
C MET A 658 11.87 19.82 5.01
N ILE A 659 12.04 21.14 5.17
CA ILE A 659 11.51 22.15 4.25
C ILE A 659 12.00 21.89 2.83
N THR A 660 13.29 21.62 2.65
CA THR A 660 13.88 21.34 1.33
C THR A 660 13.22 20.11 0.68
N ARG A 661 13.03 19.04 1.44
CA ARG A 661 12.42 17.79 0.93
C ARG A 661 10.92 17.94 0.66
N LEU A 662 10.20 18.66 1.51
CA LEU A 662 8.78 18.95 1.32
C LEU A 662 8.56 19.79 0.05
N ILE A 663 9.40 20.80 -0.19
CA ILE A 663 9.34 21.61 -1.42
C ILE A 663 9.69 20.76 -2.65
N ALA A 664 10.72 19.92 -2.58
CA ALA A 664 11.05 19.00 -3.67
C ALA A 664 9.88 18.06 -3.99
N PHE A 665 9.19 17.55 -2.97
CA PHE A 665 8.00 16.72 -3.14
C PHE A 665 6.87 17.50 -3.83
N MET A 666 6.61 18.75 -3.41
CA MET A 666 5.61 19.61 -4.04
C MET A 666 5.89 19.83 -5.53
N ALA A 667 7.14 20.13 -5.88
CA ALA A 667 7.55 20.36 -7.26
C ALA A 667 7.40 19.10 -8.14
N LEU A 668 7.84 17.95 -7.63
CA LEU A 668 7.66 16.67 -8.33
C LEU A 668 6.18 16.34 -8.56
N THR A 669 5.30 16.70 -7.61
CA THR A 669 3.85 16.50 -7.71
C THR A 669 3.25 17.26 -8.87
N GLU A 670 3.67 18.51 -9.05
CA GLU A 670 3.25 19.34 -10.17
C GLU A 670 3.78 18.82 -11.52
N GLU A 671 4.99 18.27 -11.54
CA GLU A 671 5.63 17.76 -12.76
C GLU A 671 5.05 16.41 -13.23
N SER A 672 4.81 15.47 -12.31
CA SER A 672 4.55 14.07 -12.69
C SER A 672 3.07 13.71 -12.81
N ILE A 673 2.15 14.48 -12.23
CA ILE A 673 0.73 14.12 -12.19
C ILE A 673 -0.03 14.97 -13.19
N LEU A 674 -0.81 14.31 -14.05
CA LEU A 674 -1.65 15.05 -14.98
C LEU A 674 -2.87 15.60 -14.25
N VAL A 675 -3.30 16.79 -14.67
CA VAL A 675 -4.53 17.43 -14.17
C VAL A 675 -5.74 16.48 -14.21
N ARG A 676 -5.87 15.69 -15.29
CA ARG A 676 -6.93 14.69 -15.46
C ARG A 676 -6.90 13.51 -14.49
N HIS A 677 -5.80 13.31 -13.76
CA HIS A 677 -5.69 12.28 -12.72
C HIS A 677 -5.94 12.85 -11.30
N GLY A 678 -6.42 14.10 -11.19
CA GLY A 678 -6.84 14.68 -9.92
C GLY A 678 -5.84 15.66 -9.29
N LEU A 679 -4.76 16.06 -9.98
CA LEU A 679 -3.79 17.06 -9.46
C LEU A 679 -4.45 18.35 -8.96
N LEU A 680 -5.57 18.76 -9.56
CA LEU A 680 -6.36 19.91 -9.11
C LEU A 680 -6.80 19.79 -7.65
N LEU A 681 -7.20 18.60 -7.21
CA LEU A 681 -7.66 18.38 -5.84
C LEU A 681 -6.53 18.52 -4.83
N TYR A 682 -5.33 18.05 -5.18
CA TYR A 682 -4.14 18.27 -4.37
C TYR A 682 -3.84 19.77 -4.22
N PHE A 683 -3.90 20.54 -5.30
CA PHE A 683 -3.70 21.99 -5.22
C PHE A 683 -4.80 22.69 -4.44
N LEU A 684 -6.07 22.30 -4.60
CA LEU A 684 -7.17 22.85 -3.80
C LEU A 684 -6.93 22.66 -2.30
N GLY A 685 -6.59 21.45 -1.88
CA GLY A 685 -6.26 21.17 -0.48
C GLY A 685 -5.07 22.01 0.00
N LEU A 686 -3.98 22.01 -0.77
CA LEU A 686 -2.78 22.77 -0.44
C LEU A 686 -3.06 24.27 -0.26
N GLN A 687 -3.78 24.88 -1.20
CA GLN A 687 -4.06 26.32 -1.18
C GLN A 687 -5.04 26.69 -0.05
N ILE A 688 -6.10 25.89 0.17
CA ILE A 688 -7.03 26.12 1.29
C ILE A 688 -6.29 26.08 2.63
N GLU A 689 -5.39 25.11 2.80
CA GLU A 689 -4.60 25.02 4.04
C GLU A 689 -3.66 26.22 4.21
N GLN A 690 -2.92 26.60 3.17
CA GLN A 690 -2.02 27.74 3.24
C GLN A 690 -2.74 29.07 3.50
N ALA A 691 -3.92 29.26 2.89
CA ALA A 691 -4.78 30.41 3.14
C ALA A 691 -5.24 30.44 4.61
N SER A 692 -5.73 29.31 5.12
CA SER A 692 -6.17 29.16 6.51
C SER A 692 -5.03 29.46 7.50
N MET A 693 -3.83 28.93 7.25
CA MET A 693 -2.68 29.18 8.13
C MET A 693 -2.14 30.60 8.05
N THR A 694 -2.30 31.27 6.90
CA THR A 694 -1.97 32.69 6.77
C THR A 694 -2.90 33.53 7.62
N ILE A 695 -4.21 33.23 7.58
CA ILE A 695 -5.21 33.85 8.45
C ILE A 695 -4.84 33.66 9.93
N GLU A 696 -4.56 32.43 10.36
CA GLU A 696 -4.21 32.15 11.77
C GLU A 696 -2.93 32.86 12.24
N LYS A 697 -1.93 33.01 11.36
CA LYS A 697 -0.73 33.82 11.65
C LYS A 697 -1.08 35.28 11.88
N PHE A 698 -1.89 35.88 11.02
CA PHE A 698 -2.33 37.27 11.18
C PHE A 698 -3.16 37.44 12.45
N ARG A 699 -4.08 36.51 12.73
CA ARG A 699 -4.87 36.51 13.96
C ARG A 699 -4.01 36.44 15.22
N SER A 700 -2.96 35.62 15.18
CA SER A 700 -2.06 35.42 16.33
C SER A 700 -1.01 36.53 16.52
N LEU A 701 -0.60 37.22 15.45
CA LEU A 701 0.55 38.13 15.47
C LEU A 701 0.23 39.59 15.16
N ILE A 702 -0.89 39.90 14.50
CA ILE A 702 -1.15 41.26 13.96
C ILE A 702 -2.40 41.91 14.57
N ILE A 703 -3.30 41.15 15.20
CA ILE A 703 -4.55 41.71 15.74
C ILE A 703 -4.32 42.64 16.93
N VAL A 704 -3.43 42.24 17.83
CA VAL A 704 -3.07 43.07 18.99
C VAL A 704 -2.18 44.21 18.52
N ASN A 705 -2.43 45.41 19.02
CA ASN A 705 -1.58 46.56 18.77
C ASN A 705 -0.39 46.57 19.74
N TYR A 706 0.82 46.74 19.22
CA TYR A 706 2.08 46.70 19.98
C TYR A 706 2.80 48.04 19.92
N ASP A 707 3.78 48.24 20.80
CA ASP A 707 4.72 49.35 20.71
C ASP A 707 5.62 49.21 19.46
N GLU A 708 6.12 50.32 18.92
CA GLU A 708 6.81 50.38 17.62
C GLU A 708 7.96 49.37 17.46
N ASP A 709 8.82 49.24 18.48
CA ASP A 709 9.94 48.28 18.47
C ASP A 709 9.48 46.81 18.44
N LEU A 710 8.43 46.49 19.20
CA LEU A 710 7.87 45.15 19.30
C LEU A 710 7.11 44.80 18.02
N GLU A 711 6.35 45.75 17.47
CA GLU A 711 5.63 45.61 16.20
C GLU A 711 6.61 45.30 15.07
N TYR A 712 7.73 46.02 14.98
CA TYR A 712 8.77 45.77 13.98
C TYR A 712 9.31 44.33 14.06
N GLN A 713 9.64 43.83 15.25
CA GLN A 713 10.15 42.47 15.44
C GLN A 713 9.13 41.39 15.06
N ILE A 714 7.85 41.62 15.38
CA ILE A 714 6.77 40.69 15.04
C ILE A 714 6.51 40.69 13.54
N LEU A 715 6.54 41.85 12.87
CA LEU A 715 6.43 41.94 11.40
C LEU A 715 7.59 41.25 10.70
N GLU A 716 8.82 41.46 11.17
CA GLU A 716 9.99 40.78 10.62
C GLU A 716 9.88 39.26 10.79
N SER A 717 9.43 38.79 11.95
CA SER A 717 9.19 37.37 12.24
C SER A 717 8.10 36.77 11.34
N LEU A 718 6.98 37.48 11.15
CA LEU A 718 5.90 37.08 10.24
C LEU A 718 6.42 36.94 8.81
N LEU A 719 7.09 37.97 8.29
CA LEU A 719 7.65 38.00 6.93
C LEU A 719 8.71 36.92 6.71
N ASN A 720 9.57 36.66 7.69
CA ASN A 720 10.54 35.56 7.65
C ASN A 720 9.85 34.19 7.63
N SER A 721 8.87 33.97 8.50
CA SER A 721 8.13 32.70 8.54
C SER A 721 7.33 32.41 7.26
N HIS A 722 7.00 33.45 6.50
CA HIS A 722 6.27 33.37 5.22
C HIS A 722 7.19 33.29 4.00
N GLU A 723 8.51 33.41 4.17
CA GLU A 723 9.50 33.55 3.09
C GLU A 723 9.22 34.77 2.19
N SER A 724 8.83 35.89 2.82
CA SER A 724 8.41 37.12 2.14
C SER A 724 9.22 38.35 2.49
N LEU A 725 10.19 38.25 3.40
CA LEU A 725 11.00 39.40 3.81
C LEU A 725 11.78 40.02 2.64
N ASN A 726 12.37 39.19 1.77
CA ASN A 726 13.14 39.68 0.62
C ASN A 726 12.25 40.39 -0.41
N ILE A 727 11.07 39.84 -0.72
CA ILE A 727 10.15 40.49 -1.66
C ILE A 727 9.55 41.76 -1.05
N TYR A 728 9.26 41.76 0.26
CA TYR A 728 8.83 42.96 0.97
C TYR A 728 9.87 44.07 0.85
N ARG A 729 11.14 43.78 1.17
CA ARG A 729 12.24 44.77 1.10
C ARG A 729 12.45 45.30 -0.31
N HIS A 730 12.23 44.48 -1.33
CA HIS A 730 12.29 44.90 -2.72
C HIS A 730 11.11 45.82 -3.10
N SER A 731 9.90 45.52 -2.64
CA SER A 731 8.68 46.25 -3.02
C SER A 731 8.45 47.53 -2.21
N TYR A 732 8.79 47.53 -0.91
CA TYR A 732 8.44 48.59 0.05
C TYR A 732 9.66 49.20 0.77
N SER A 733 10.88 48.90 0.32
CA SER A 733 12.14 49.29 0.98
C SER A 733 12.31 48.69 2.39
N SER A 734 13.32 49.12 3.16
CA SER A 734 13.70 48.49 4.43
C SER A 734 12.80 48.79 5.62
N TYR A 735 11.85 49.73 5.53
CA TYR A 735 10.96 50.07 6.65
C TYR A 735 9.76 49.12 6.70
N LEU A 736 9.57 48.43 7.84
CA LEU A 736 8.44 47.52 8.05
C LEU A 736 7.23 48.29 8.58
N SER A 737 6.11 48.22 7.87
CA SER A 737 4.83 48.78 8.33
C SER A 737 3.71 47.75 8.16
N ILE A 738 2.73 47.77 9.06
CA ILE A 738 1.58 46.85 8.99
C ILE A 738 0.80 47.04 7.70
N GLU A 739 0.60 48.27 7.27
CA GLU A 739 -0.10 48.60 6.03
C GLU A 739 0.53 47.88 4.83
N ASN A 740 1.85 47.97 4.67
CA ASN A 740 2.56 47.32 3.57
C ASN A 740 2.55 45.78 3.71
N VAL A 741 2.59 45.26 4.94
CA VAL A 741 2.50 43.81 5.18
C VAL A 741 1.11 43.27 4.85
N ILE A 742 0.04 43.99 5.19
CA ILE A 742 -1.34 43.65 4.79
C ILE A 742 -1.47 43.71 3.27
N ASN A 743 -0.98 44.78 2.64
CA ASN A 743 -1.00 44.91 1.18
C ASN A 743 -0.31 43.72 0.50
N LEU A 744 0.89 43.34 0.95
CA LEU A 744 1.66 42.26 0.35
C LEU A 744 1.10 40.86 0.62
N LEU A 745 0.70 40.56 1.86
CA LEU A 745 0.39 39.19 2.29
C LEU A 745 -1.10 38.87 2.29
N LEU A 746 -1.99 39.88 2.32
CA LEU A 746 -3.44 39.67 2.29
C LEU A 746 -4.06 40.09 0.97
N LEU A 747 -3.69 41.26 0.43
CA LEU A 747 -4.44 41.92 -0.64
C LEU A 747 -3.81 41.77 -2.04
N ASP A 748 -2.50 41.52 -2.13
CA ASP A 748 -1.77 41.43 -3.40
C ASP A 748 -2.33 40.33 -4.30
N THR A 749 -2.62 40.66 -5.56
CA THR A 749 -3.22 39.75 -6.54
C THR A 749 -2.19 39.03 -7.42
N GLU A 750 -0.91 39.38 -7.33
CA GLU A 750 0.17 38.83 -8.15
C GLU A 750 1.15 37.98 -7.34
N TYR A 751 1.25 38.25 -6.03
CA TYR A 751 2.12 37.51 -5.13
C TYR A 751 1.52 36.16 -4.76
N SER A 752 2.16 35.08 -5.22
CA SER A 752 1.66 33.70 -5.04
C SER A 752 1.39 33.25 -3.60
N ARG A 753 1.95 33.94 -2.59
CA ARG A 753 1.72 33.66 -1.16
C ARG A 753 0.74 34.63 -0.49
N SER A 754 0.21 35.59 -1.23
CA SER A 754 -0.84 36.49 -0.75
C SER A 754 -2.15 35.73 -0.62
N LEU A 755 -2.93 36.03 0.42
CA LEU A 755 -4.23 35.41 0.65
C LEU A 755 -5.17 35.61 -0.54
N MET A 756 -5.22 36.82 -1.11
CA MET A 756 -6.05 37.13 -2.29
C MET A 756 -5.68 36.26 -3.49
N TYR A 757 -4.39 36.14 -3.83
CA TYR A 757 -3.92 35.28 -4.91
C TYR A 757 -4.34 33.81 -4.70
N GLN A 758 -4.15 33.30 -3.48
CA GLN A 758 -4.49 31.91 -3.15
C GLN A 758 -5.99 31.65 -3.31
N ILE A 759 -6.84 32.57 -2.86
CA ILE A 759 -8.30 32.46 -2.98
C ILE A 759 -8.74 32.51 -4.45
N GLN A 760 -8.16 33.40 -5.26
CA GLN A 760 -8.42 33.43 -6.71
C GLN A 760 -8.03 32.13 -7.39
N ARG A 761 -6.91 31.52 -6.99
CA ARG A 761 -6.49 30.20 -7.47
C ARG A 761 -7.45 29.10 -7.03
N ILE A 762 -7.89 29.10 -5.77
CA ILE A 762 -8.90 28.16 -5.25
C ILE A 762 -10.17 28.25 -6.08
N LYS A 763 -10.69 29.46 -6.33
CA LYS A 763 -11.88 29.65 -7.18
C LYS A 763 -11.68 29.04 -8.57
N LYS A 764 -10.56 29.38 -9.23
CA LYS A 764 -10.23 28.87 -10.57
C LYS A 764 -10.20 27.35 -10.63
N ASP A 765 -9.68 26.70 -9.59
CA ASP A 765 -9.59 25.24 -9.54
C ASP A 765 -10.94 24.60 -9.18
N ILE A 766 -11.76 25.22 -8.32
CA ILE A 766 -13.15 24.79 -8.04
C ILE A 766 -14.01 24.86 -9.30
N ASP A 767 -13.90 25.94 -10.09
CA ASP A 767 -14.67 26.13 -11.32
C ASP A 767 -14.37 25.08 -12.41
N ARG A 768 -13.27 24.34 -12.26
CA ARG A 768 -12.87 23.25 -13.17
C ARG A 768 -13.33 21.87 -12.70
N LEU A 769 -13.86 21.76 -11.48
CA LEU A 769 -14.40 20.50 -10.96
C LEU A 769 -15.70 20.13 -11.70
N PRO A 770 -15.99 18.83 -11.84
CA PRO A 770 -17.17 18.39 -12.58
C PRO A 770 -18.47 18.70 -11.83
N ASN A 771 -19.30 19.58 -12.40
CA ASN A 771 -20.63 19.83 -11.85
C ASN A 771 -21.62 18.73 -12.28
N THR A 772 -22.27 18.08 -11.31
CA THR A 772 -23.29 17.03 -11.53
C THR A 772 -24.69 17.60 -11.80
N ASN A 773 -24.94 18.85 -11.40
CA ASN A 773 -26.19 19.55 -11.67
C ASN A 773 -26.18 20.18 -13.08
N SER A 774 -27.35 20.54 -13.61
CA SER A 774 -27.47 21.24 -14.90
C SER A 774 -26.50 22.43 -14.95
N LYS A 775 -25.90 22.70 -16.11
CA LYS A 775 -24.82 23.69 -16.36
C LYS A 775 -25.04 25.12 -15.81
N THR A 776 -26.21 25.42 -15.25
CA THR A 776 -26.67 26.73 -14.77
C THR A 776 -26.67 26.92 -13.26
N GLU A 777 -26.54 25.87 -12.43
CA GLU A 777 -26.56 26.01 -10.96
C GLU A 777 -25.14 25.93 -10.37
N LEU A 778 -24.79 26.93 -9.54
CA LEU A 778 -23.54 26.94 -8.78
C LEU A 778 -23.59 25.86 -7.69
N THR A 779 -22.43 25.26 -7.42
CA THR A 779 -22.26 24.37 -6.27
C THR A 779 -22.02 25.18 -4.99
N GLN A 780 -22.34 24.63 -3.81
CA GLN A 780 -22.13 25.33 -2.53
C GLN A 780 -20.67 25.80 -2.33
N CYS A 781 -19.70 25.01 -2.80
CA CYS A 781 -18.29 25.42 -2.70
C CYS A 781 -17.95 26.63 -3.59
N GLN A 782 -18.63 26.78 -4.74
CA GLN A 782 -18.49 27.96 -5.59
C GLN A 782 -19.09 29.20 -4.94
N GLU A 783 -20.28 29.09 -4.35
CA GLU A 783 -20.91 30.20 -3.63
C GLU A 783 -20.07 30.66 -2.44
N ASN A 784 -19.54 29.71 -1.65
CA ASN A 784 -18.72 30.03 -0.49
C ASN A 784 -17.44 30.76 -0.91
N ILE A 785 -16.71 30.28 -1.93
CA ILE A 785 -15.46 30.93 -2.35
C ILE A 785 -15.69 32.29 -3.01
N GLU A 786 -16.82 32.48 -3.70
CA GLU A 786 -17.21 33.81 -4.20
C GLU A 786 -17.52 34.77 -3.05
N THR A 787 -18.18 34.30 -2.00
CA THR A 787 -18.43 35.09 -0.78
C THR A 787 -17.13 35.51 -0.09
N VAL A 788 -16.13 34.61 -0.03
CA VAL A 788 -14.79 34.91 0.49
C VAL A 788 -14.15 36.06 -0.29
N LEU A 789 -14.15 36.00 -1.62
CA LEU A 789 -13.57 37.04 -2.48
C LEU A 789 -14.26 38.39 -2.27
N LEU A 790 -15.60 38.40 -2.25
CA LEU A 790 -16.38 39.61 -2.03
C LEU A 790 -16.07 40.23 -0.67
N LYS A 791 -15.95 39.43 0.40
CA LYS A 791 -15.64 39.93 1.75
C LYS A 791 -14.27 40.60 1.81
N ILE A 792 -13.21 39.98 1.27
CA ILE A 792 -11.87 40.58 1.28
C ILE A 792 -11.85 41.89 0.48
N GLN A 793 -12.53 41.93 -0.66
CA GLN A 793 -12.58 43.13 -1.51
C GLN A 793 -13.45 44.25 -0.92
N SER A 794 -14.41 43.93 -0.04
CA SER A 794 -15.36 44.89 0.51
C SER A 794 -14.81 45.75 1.65
N VAL A 795 -13.75 45.30 2.33
CA VAL A 795 -13.18 46.01 3.48
C VAL A 795 -11.96 46.80 3.01
N PRO A 796 -11.99 48.14 3.06
CA PRO A 796 -10.84 48.95 2.68
C PRO A 796 -9.71 48.84 3.72
N ILE A 797 -8.47 49.08 3.30
CA ILE A 797 -7.28 48.88 4.17
C ILE A 797 -7.31 49.79 5.40
N GLU A 798 -7.83 51.00 5.27
CA GLU A 798 -7.95 51.97 6.36
C GLU A 798 -8.82 51.43 7.49
N GLU A 799 -9.86 50.66 7.16
CA GLU A 799 -10.71 50.00 8.14
C GLU A 799 -10.04 48.78 8.78
N MET A 800 -9.14 48.10 8.07
CA MET A 800 -8.35 46.99 8.62
C MET A 800 -7.31 47.46 9.64
N LEU A 801 -6.78 48.68 9.46
CA LEU A 801 -5.79 49.29 10.34
C LEU A 801 -6.39 49.95 11.58
N GLU A 802 -7.71 50.13 11.64
CA GLU A 802 -8.41 50.81 12.73
C GLU A 802 -8.25 50.06 14.06
N ILE A 803 -7.71 50.75 15.08
CA ILE A 803 -7.51 50.21 16.43
C ILE A 803 -8.69 50.59 17.31
N ASP A 804 -9.34 49.60 17.90
CA ASP A 804 -10.38 49.82 18.90
C ASP A 804 -9.74 50.34 20.20
N LYS A 805 -10.16 51.54 20.62
CA LYS A 805 -9.61 52.22 21.80
C LYS A 805 -9.82 51.48 23.13
N ASN A 806 -10.81 50.59 23.21
CA ASN A 806 -11.14 49.89 24.45
C ASN A 806 -10.39 48.56 24.59
N SER A 807 -10.17 47.84 23.48
CA SER A 807 -9.48 46.55 23.51
C SER A 807 -8.02 46.60 23.06
N ASN A 808 -7.55 47.72 22.50
CA ASN A 808 -6.22 47.83 21.87
C ASN A 808 -5.98 46.75 20.79
N MET A 809 -7.03 46.45 20.00
CA MET A 809 -7.01 45.43 18.96
C MET A 809 -7.63 45.95 17.66
N ARG A 810 -7.18 45.40 16.54
CA ARG A 810 -7.73 45.63 15.19
C ARG A 810 -8.98 44.76 14.98
N LYS A 811 -10.09 45.13 15.63
CA LYS A 811 -11.33 44.31 15.67
C LYS A 811 -11.93 44.02 14.29
N LYS A 812 -11.91 45.00 13.38
CA LYS A 812 -12.45 44.82 12.01
C LYS A 812 -11.63 43.80 11.23
N LEU A 813 -10.30 43.86 11.34
CA LEU A 813 -9.40 42.86 10.75
C LEU A 813 -9.63 41.47 11.36
N ASP A 814 -9.76 41.36 12.69
CA ASP A 814 -10.04 40.06 13.33
C ASP A 814 -11.39 39.47 12.89
N THR A 815 -12.43 40.31 12.80
CA THR A 815 -13.76 39.90 12.33
C THR A 815 -13.70 39.40 10.88
N LEU A 816 -13.03 40.15 10.00
CA LEU A 816 -12.81 39.74 8.62
C LEU A 816 -12.06 38.40 8.54
N LEU A 817 -10.94 38.28 9.25
CA LEU A 817 -10.12 37.06 9.25
C LEU A 817 -10.88 35.85 9.83
N SER A 818 -11.68 36.04 10.88
CA SER A 818 -12.53 35.00 11.45
C SER A 818 -13.58 34.52 10.45
N ASP A 819 -14.31 35.46 9.82
CA ASP A 819 -15.32 35.15 8.80
C ASP A 819 -14.72 34.37 7.61
N LEU A 820 -13.51 34.76 7.17
CA LEU A 820 -12.82 34.09 6.08
C LEU A 820 -12.37 32.69 6.49
N SER A 821 -11.91 32.50 7.73
CA SER A 821 -11.55 31.18 8.26
C SER A 821 -12.76 30.24 8.24
N ASP A 822 -13.92 30.70 8.72
CA ASP A 822 -15.16 29.93 8.73
C ASP A 822 -15.66 29.61 7.32
N LEU A 823 -15.57 30.56 6.38
CA LEU A 823 -15.95 30.34 4.99
C LEU A 823 -15.00 29.37 4.26
N LEU A 824 -13.69 29.42 4.53
CA LEU A 824 -12.73 28.45 3.96
C LEU A 824 -12.96 27.05 4.55
N HIS A 825 -13.30 26.96 5.85
CA HIS A 825 -13.66 25.70 6.49
C HIS A 825 -14.92 25.09 5.86
N THR A 826 -16.00 25.86 5.75
CA THR A 826 -17.26 25.42 5.10
C THR A 826 -17.07 25.11 3.61
N THR A 827 -16.22 25.85 2.90
CA THR A 827 -15.81 25.52 1.51
C THR A 827 -15.17 24.13 1.47
N SER A 828 -14.23 23.82 2.37
CA SER A 828 -13.61 22.50 2.43
C SER A 828 -14.62 21.38 2.74
N LEU A 829 -15.59 21.62 3.63
CA LEU A 829 -16.64 20.64 3.95
C LEU A 829 -17.53 20.39 2.72
N SER A 830 -17.97 21.45 2.05
CA SER A 830 -18.81 21.34 0.85
C SER A 830 -18.11 20.62 -0.32
N ILE A 831 -16.79 20.79 -0.49
CA ILE A 831 -16.01 19.99 -1.45
C ILE A 831 -16.10 18.50 -1.07
N SER A 832 -15.92 18.19 0.21
CA SER A 832 -15.94 16.81 0.71
C SER A 832 -17.31 16.14 0.52
N ASP A 833 -18.37 16.86 0.84
CA ASP A 833 -19.75 16.36 0.70
C ASP A 833 -20.17 16.16 -0.75
N THR A 834 -19.78 17.08 -1.62
CA THR A 834 -20.15 17.05 -3.04
C THR A 834 -19.37 15.98 -3.81
N TYR A 835 -18.05 15.89 -3.61
CA TYR A 835 -17.16 15.12 -4.47
C TYR A 835 -16.67 13.79 -3.86
N PHE A 836 -16.60 13.68 -2.53
CA PHE A 836 -16.05 12.50 -1.86
C PHE A 836 -17.16 11.61 -1.28
N ASN A 837 -18.08 12.20 -0.51
CA ASN A 837 -19.14 11.46 0.19
C ASN A 837 -20.40 11.25 -0.65
N HIS A 838 -20.67 12.11 -1.66
CA HIS A 838 -21.91 12.14 -2.43
C HIS A 838 -23.17 12.22 -1.53
N SER A 839 -23.04 12.85 -0.36
CA SER A 839 -24.08 12.96 0.68
C SER A 839 -25.24 13.86 0.24
N GLN A 840 -25.02 14.76 -0.72
CA GLN A 840 -26.04 15.66 -1.27
C GLN A 840 -27.11 14.95 -2.15
N GLN A 841 -26.99 13.64 -2.40
CA GLN A 841 -27.99 12.87 -3.15
C GLN A 841 -28.74 11.83 -2.29
N GLN A 842 -29.37 12.28 -1.19
CA GLN A 842 -30.59 11.62 -0.71
C GLN A 842 -31.79 12.53 -0.97
N LYS A 843 -32.32 12.50 -2.21
CA LYS A 843 -33.70 12.91 -2.43
C LYS A 843 -34.60 11.86 -1.80
N GLN A 844 -35.25 12.22 -0.69
CA GLN A 844 -36.29 11.42 -0.07
C GLN A 844 -37.41 11.21 -1.11
N LEU A 845 -37.64 9.96 -1.52
CA LEU A 845 -38.62 9.62 -2.57
C LEU A 845 -40.09 9.73 -2.11
N MET A 846 -40.34 10.07 -0.84
CA MET A 846 -41.68 10.31 -0.31
C MET A 846 -41.69 11.50 0.63
N ASP A 847 -42.49 12.50 0.28
CA ASP A 847 -43.03 13.48 1.22
C ASP A 847 -43.91 12.74 2.22
N ARG A 848 -43.37 12.41 3.40
CA ARG A 848 -44.22 12.04 4.53
C ARG A 848 -44.91 13.31 5.01
N LYS A 849 -46.13 13.55 4.50
CA LYS A 849 -47.12 14.35 5.24
C LYS A 849 -47.44 13.60 6.53
N ILE A 850 -46.75 13.96 7.59
CA ILE A 850 -47.19 13.64 8.95
C ILE A 850 -48.43 14.50 9.16
N ALA A 851 -49.60 13.88 9.04
CA ALA A 851 -50.83 14.47 9.54
C ALA A 851 -50.78 14.37 11.08
N ASN A 852 -50.98 15.53 11.73
CA ASN A 852 -51.03 15.69 13.18
C ASN A 852 -51.98 14.70 13.86
#